data_AF-A0A925JY97-F1
#
_entry.id   AF-A0A925JY97-F1
#
_cell.length_a   1.000
_cell.length_b   1.000
_cell.length_c   1.000
_cell.angle_alpha   90.00
_cell.angle_beta   90.00
_cell.angle_gamma   90.00
#
_symmetry.space_group_name_H-M   'P 1'
#
loop_
_entity.id
_entity.type
_entity.pdbx_description
1 polymer ?
#
loop_
_entity_poly.entity_id
_entity_poly.type
_entity_poly.pdbx_seq_one_letter_code
_entity_poly.pdbx_strand_id
1 'polypeptide(L)'
;MRIVSTKHLARNFLSTLFAIVVALNGFPPPTAVAQIVPAPPHADTSQSAPVGDSLFRLETLPVGRDAQLLTVFGSLEGLKTAAADSEVPLVSILRDTLGDENTENDRLRYVWMLTYTRPSLKQRVASGVPFLYARGGDKKKTSTTKGMPPSVLDLADPERDVWQRFMWLALQNIVVNPYGVVAKTSSGTLRRNSSRYRQAHILRALAILSLYEAETGKASVFTTAETRDIQARLMLTSKTFGGLLDDAYLDQVFQQQTTKWLDTRGHNWELLRQRAEAEGLYFEPLEMPDGGATHALLWVAREDLAKNKGRKFGGRFLNIANPWNDSRLASWDGFTETRYFDAENRVVTEGTEGARSVELIPLALYGLEHPKIPALLVDFRDNSNPKKREMSHRVLEDVTRNVLALSRYGDIQYFLGRTVYDFVTSRRGMDVNQPTRLRAYSQLKLLLSLDATLDRGLRDEIEKRLESVSLNPLENDLDAEARLAREQYAALIAYAKKPDGLAARLDRDRRAEMVPLEHGGAARVLLRSANILSFGRYKHREKAAPEIVRQTLDDERRLAFHKRFLQEVAKSSPLVEVVWNIEDVRRSLRFVAEAGERGDARAARTAAKIFAQTKDPETRRLCIDCLYRINNETAKSALLRIYKQPELEQDLRQLTAQLLRDALREDKRIAPEDAKAIISVVGQ
;
A
#
# COMPACT_ATOMS: atom_id res chain seq x y z
N MET A 1 -50.60 -1.68 -7.06
CA MET A 1 -49.87 -0.80 -6.10
C MET A 1 -50.07 -1.38 -4.70
N ARG A 2 -49.14 -2.20 -4.20
CA ARG A 2 -49.18 -2.79 -2.85
C ARG A 2 -48.04 -2.17 -2.05
N ILE A 3 -48.37 -1.38 -1.03
CA ILE A 3 -47.41 -0.79 -0.10
C ILE A 3 -46.95 -1.93 0.82
N VAL A 4 -45.76 -2.47 0.56
CA VAL A 4 -45.11 -3.45 1.44
C VAL A 4 -44.65 -2.71 2.70
N SER A 5 -45.02 -3.26 3.87
CA SER A 5 -44.72 -2.70 5.19
C SER A 5 -43.20 -2.48 5.38
N THR A 6 -42.80 -1.21 5.38
CA THR A 6 -41.42 -0.72 5.57
C THR A 6 -40.81 -1.14 6.92
N LYS A 7 -41.64 -1.54 7.90
CA LYS A 7 -41.19 -1.97 9.23
C LYS A 7 -40.45 -3.33 9.23
N HIS A 8 -40.84 -4.27 8.36
CA HIS A 8 -40.17 -5.59 8.30
C HIS A 8 -38.81 -5.54 7.60
N LEU A 9 -38.68 -4.68 6.59
CA LEU A 9 -37.42 -4.47 5.86
C LEU A 9 -36.38 -3.76 6.75
N ALA A 10 -36.78 -2.77 7.55
CA ALA A 10 -35.88 -2.08 8.47
C ALA A 10 -35.39 -2.98 9.62
N ARG A 11 -36.25 -3.84 10.17
CA ARG A 11 -35.89 -4.77 11.26
C ARG A 11 -34.93 -5.86 10.79
N ASN A 12 -35.13 -6.41 9.59
CA ASN A 12 -34.22 -7.40 9.00
C ASN A 12 -32.88 -6.79 8.59
N PHE A 13 -32.88 -5.50 8.20
CA PHE A 13 -31.67 -4.76 7.87
C PHE A 13 -30.79 -4.51 9.11
N LEU A 14 -31.38 -4.09 10.22
CA LEU A 14 -30.66 -3.90 11.49
C LEU A 14 -30.09 -5.21 12.03
N SER A 15 -30.82 -6.32 11.94
CA SER A 15 -30.34 -7.62 12.45
C SER A 15 -29.20 -8.21 11.61
N THR A 16 -29.22 -8.06 10.28
CA THR A 16 -28.13 -8.54 9.41
C THR A 16 -26.88 -7.67 9.52
N LEU A 17 -27.03 -6.34 9.65
CA LEU A 17 -25.88 -5.46 9.87
C LEU A 17 -25.22 -5.73 11.23
N PHE A 18 -26.01 -5.99 12.27
CA PHE A 18 -25.51 -6.35 13.61
C PHE A 18 -24.79 -7.70 13.60
N ALA A 19 -25.32 -8.71 12.90
CA ALA A 19 -24.69 -10.03 12.78
C ALA A 19 -23.32 -9.96 12.06
N ILE A 20 -23.18 -9.13 11.03
CA ILE A 20 -21.91 -8.93 10.30
C ILE A 20 -20.88 -8.22 11.19
N VAL A 21 -21.30 -7.23 11.98
CA VAL A 21 -20.43 -6.50 12.91
C VAL A 21 -19.93 -7.41 14.04
N VAL A 22 -20.77 -8.32 14.56
CA VAL A 22 -20.36 -9.30 15.57
C VAL A 22 -19.41 -10.35 14.99
N ALA A 23 -19.67 -10.83 13.77
CA ALA A 23 -18.80 -11.81 13.11
C ALA A 23 -17.38 -11.28 12.81
N LEU A 24 -17.23 -9.98 12.52
CA LEU A 24 -15.93 -9.36 12.25
C LEU A 24 -15.03 -9.21 13.50
N ASN A 25 -15.59 -9.30 14.70
CA ASN A 25 -14.84 -9.20 15.97
C ASN A 25 -14.47 -10.56 16.58
N GLY A 26 -14.91 -11.68 15.98
CA GLY A 26 -14.80 -13.02 16.56
C GLY A 26 -13.67 -13.91 16.05
N PHE A 27 -12.84 -13.45 15.10
CA PHE A 27 -11.76 -14.29 14.55
C PHE A 27 -10.49 -14.18 15.42
N PRO A 28 -9.97 -15.29 15.98
CA PRO A 28 -8.65 -15.29 16.59
C PRO A 28 -7.58 -15.05 15.50
N PRO A 29 -6.45 -14.40 15.83
CA PRO A 29 -5.37 -14.22 14.88
C PRO A 29 -4.80 -15.59 14.45
N PRO A 30 -4.39 -15.78 13.18
CA PRO A 30 -3.71 -16.99 12.77
C PRO A 30 -2.35 -17.06 13.46
N THR A 31 -2.14 -18.12 14.25
CA THR A 31 -0.83 -18.52 14.76
C THR A 31 -0.03 -19.13 13.61
N ALA A 32 0.78 -18.30 12.94
CA ALA A 32 1.82 -18.79 12.03
C ALA A 32 3.10 -19.03 12.83
N VAL A 33 3.55 -20.28 12.88
CA VAL A 33 4.88 -20.64 13.36
C VAL A 33 5.86 -20.32 12.24
N ALA A 34 6.65 -19.25 12.40
CA ALA A 34 7.74 -18.92 11.49
C ALA A 34 9.02 -19.58 11.99
N GLN A 35 9.62 -20.44 11.17
CA GLN A 35 11.02 -20.83 11.32
C GLN A 35 11.87 -19.70 10.78
N ILE A 36 12.74 -19.16 11.63
CA ILE A 36 13.71 -18.11 11.29
C ILE A 36 14.93 -18.80 10.69
N VAL A 37 15.19 -18.55 9.40
CA VAL A 37 16.50 -18.79 8.78
C VAL A 37 17.32 -17.50 8.97
N PRO A 38 18.56 -17.57 9.47
CA PRO A 38 19.37 -16.38 9.70
C PRO A 38 19.70 -15.66 8.38
N ALA A 39 19.59 -14.34 8.39
CA ALA A 39 19.98 -13.46 7.29
C ALA A 39 21.50 -13.54 7.05
N PRO A 40 21.98 -13.56 5.80
CA PRO A 40 23.41 -13.45 5.51
C PRO A 40 23.91 -12.03 5.79
N PRO A 41 25.19 -11.87 6.16
CA PRO A 41 25.78 -10.57 6.49
C PRO A 41 25.86 -9.67 5.25
N HIS A 42 25.45 -8.42 5.41
CA HIS A 42 25.71 -7.35 4.44
C HIS A 42 27.23 -7.15 4.32
N ALA A 43 27.77 -7.37 3.13
CA ALA A 43 29.11 -6.94 2.79
C ALA A 43 29.09 -5.43 2.53
N ASP A 44 29.84 -4.69 3.33
CA ASP A 44 30.14 -3.28 3.11
C ASP A 44 30.99 -3.12 1.84
N THR A 45 30.36 -2.64 0.78
CA THR A 45 31.07 -1.99 -0.34
C THR A 45 30.34 -0.71 -0.72
N SER A 46 30.46 0.28 0.17
CA SER A 46 30.13 1.67 -0.15
C SER A 46 31.28 2.27 -0.96
N GLN A 47 31.22 2.16 -2.29
CA GLN A 47 31.89 3.10 -3.17
C GLN A 47 30.86 4.16 -3.56
N SER A 48 31.03 5.34 -2.97
CA SER A 48 30.29 6.55 -3.31
C SER A 48 30.51 6.91 -4.78
N ALA A 49 29.49 6.71 -5.61
CA ALA A 49 29.39 7.37 -6.90
C ALA A 49 29.30 8.89 -6.70
N PRO A 50 29.83 9.70 -7.65
CA PRO A 50 29.92 11.15 -7.51
C PRO A 50 28.52 11.79 -7.49
N VAL A 51 28.43 12.96 -6.85
CA VAL A 51 27.24 13.82 -6.76
C VAL A 51 26.75 14.20 -8.17
N GLY A 52 25.83 13.39 -8.71
CA GLY A 52 24.97 13.77 -9.83
C GLY A 52 23.74 14.51 -9.32
N ASP A 53 23.09 15.29 -10.19
CA ASP A 53 21.81 15.94 -9.91
C ASP A 53 20.80 14.93 -9.35
N SER A 54 20.24 15.20 -8.17
CA SER A 54 19.25 14.32 -7.55
C SER A 54 18.00 14.24 -8.42
N LEU A 55 17.55 13.03 -8.78
CA LEU A 55 16.34 12.80 -9.58
C LEU A 55 15.08 13.30 -8.88
N PHE A 56 15.10 13.36 -7.54
CA PHE A 56 14.01 13.91 -6.77
C PHE A 56 14.39 15.16 -5.97
N ARG A 57 13.49 16.14 -5.97
CA ARG A 57 13.52 17.30 -5.08
C ARG A 57 12.32 17.26 -4.14
N LEU A 58 12.54 17.57 -2.86
CA LEU A 58 11.46 17.71 -1.90
C LEU A 58 11.18 19.19 -1.62
N GLU A 59 9.90 19.58 -1.66
CA GLU A 59 9.42 20.88 -1.20
C GLU A 59 8.56 20.72 0.05
N THR A 60 8.86 21.47 1.10
CA THR A 60 8.07 21.53 2.33
C THR A 60 7.37 22.88 2.41
N LEU A 61 6.04 22.88 2.32
CA LEU A 61 5.22 24.08 2.41
C LEU A 61 4.42 24.10 3.72
N PRO A 62 4.56 25.12 4.58
CA PRO A 62 3.77 25.21 5.80
C PRO A 62 2.29 25.45 5.45
N VAL A 63 1.40 24.75 6.15
CA VAL A 63 -0.05 24.87 6.02
C VAL A 63 -0.59 25.47 7.31
N GLY A 64 -0.66 26.80 7.34
CA GLY A 64 -0.92 27.53 8.59
C GLY A 64 0.25 27.39 9.55
N ARG A 65 -0.03 27.25 10.84
CA ARG A 65 0.99 27.04 11.88
C ARG A 65 1.20 25.58 12.27
N ASP A 66 0.27 24.70 11.91
CA ASP A 66 0.13 23.41 12.59
C ASP A 66 0.30 22.18 11.67
N ALA A 67 0.75 22.38 10.43
CA ALA A 67 0.89 21.31 9.47
C ALA A 67 1.88 21.68 8.36
N GLN A 68 2.37 20.65 7.70
CA GLN A 68 3.32 20.76 6.60
C GLN A 68 2.83 19.93 5.41
N LEU A 69 2.87 20.52 4.22
CA LEU A 69 2.64 19.85 2.96
C LEU A 69 3.98 19.51 2.33
N LEU A 70 4.29 18.22 2.28
CA LEU A 70 5.53 17.68 1.73
C LEU A 70 5.25 17.24 0.30
N THR A 71 5.98 17.76 -0.69
CA THR A 71 5.80 17.41 -2.10
C THR A 71 7.09 16.90 -2.70
N VAL A 72 7.04 15.70 -3.27
CA VAL A 72 8.14 15.08 -4.01
C VAL A 72 7.99 15.47 -5.48
N PHE A 73 8.98 16.18 -6.00
CA PHE A 73 9.18 16.49 -7.42
C PHE A 73 10.15 15.49 -8.02
N GLY A 74 9.92 15.07 -9.27
CA GLY A 74 10.89 14.31 -10.04
C GLY A 74 11.31 15.08 -11.29
N SER A 75 12.60 15.00 -11.64
CA SER A 75 13.09 15.44 -12.95
C SER A 75 12.61 14.45 -13.99
N LEU A 76 11.73 14.90 -14.91
CA LEU A 76 11.22 14.04 -15.99
C LEU A 76 12.03 14.23 -17.27
N GLU A 77 13.35 14.09 -17.18
CA GLU A 77 14.27 14.16 -18.33
C GLU A 77 13.94 13.15 -19.43
N GLY A 78 13.24 12.06 -19.09
CA GLY A 78 12.76 11.07 -20.05
C GLY A 78 11.65 11.57 -20.98
N LEU A 79 10.97 12.68 -20.69
CA LEU A 79 9.83 13.17 -21.46
C LEU A 79 10.21 14.12 -22.60
N LYS A 80 9.48 14.03 -23.72
CA LYS A 80 9.66 14.84 -24.94
C LYS A 80 9.49 16.35 -24.72
N THR A 81 8.77 16.73 -23.66
CA THR A 81 8.40 18.12 -23.34
C THR A 81 9.28 18.78 -22.28
N ALA A 82 10.46 18.23 -21.98
CA ALA A 82 11.42 18.80 -21.04
C ALA A 82 12.01 20.14 -21.56
N ALA A 83 11.23 21.21 -21.45
CA ALA A 83 11.75 22.58 -21.41
C ALA A 83 12.30 22.87 -20.00
N ALA A 84 13.06 23.96 -19.83
CA ALA A 84 13.86 24.35 -18.65
C ALA A 84 13.21 24.28 -17.24
N ASP A 85 11.91 23.96 -17.13
CA ASP A 85 11.20 23.52 -15.91
C ASP A 85 10.90 22.00 -15.98
N SER A 86 11.96 21.16 -15.97
CA SER A 86 11.88 19.69 -16.09
C SER A 86 11.22 19.00 -14.89
N GLU A 87 11.06 19.71 -13.78
CA GLU A 87 10.48 19.16 -12.56
C GLU A 87 8.96 19.03 -12.65
N VAL A 88 8.46 17.85 -12.28
CA VAL A 88 7.04 17.56 -12.16
C VAL A 88 6.73 17.14 -10.74
N PRO A 89 5.75 17.78 -10.08
CA PRO A 89 5.35 17.37 -8.74
C PRO A 89 4.59 16.05 -8.85
N LEU A 90 5.05 15.01 -8.16
CA LEU A 90 4.54 13.65 -8.32
C LEU A 90 3.57 13.28 -7.20
N VAL A 91 4.03 13.41 -5.94
CA VAL A 91 3.29 13.02 -4.73
C VAL A 91 3.33 14.16 -3.72
N SER A 92 2.18 14.51 -3.14
CA SER A 92 2.12 15.37 -1.96
C SER A 92 1.56 14.62 -0.77
N ILE A 93 2.11 14.86 0.42
CA ILE A 93 1.71 14.26 1.69
C ILE A 93 1.48 15.37 2.72
N LEU A 94 0.34 15.32 3.43
CA LEU A 94 0.06 16.23 4.54
C LEU A 94 0.48 15.61 5.86
N ARG A 95 1.40 16.27 6.56
CA ARG A 95 1.79 15.98 7.94
C ARG A 95 1.14 17.01 8.88
N ASP A 96 0.38 16.54 9.84
CA ASP A 96 -0.29 17.32 10.88
C ASP A 96 0.58 17.31 12.14
N THR A 97 1.26 18.43 12.42
CA THR A 97 2.27 18.56 13.49
C THR A 97 1.74 19.22 14.75
N LEU A 98 0.43 19.52 14.80
CA LEU A 98 -0.23 20.28 15.87
C LEU A 98 0.36 21.68 16.19
N GLY A 99 1.42 22.08 15.50
CA GLY A 99 2.11 23.37 15.66
C GLY A 99 3.31 23.33 16.60
N ASP A 100 3.79 22.14 16.96
CA ASP A 100 4.99 21.96 17.77
C ASP A 100 6.12 21.25 16.99
N GLU A 101 7.25 21.05 17.67
CA GLU A 101 8.44 20.37 17.14
C GLU A 101 8.49 18.88 17.53
N ASN A 102 7.47 18.36 18.21
CA ASN A 102 7.47 17.00 18.74
C ASN A 102 6.96 15.99 17.71
N THR A 103 7.89 15.25 17.11
CA THR A 103 7.56 14.24 16.09
C THR A 103 6.73 13.05 16.62
N GLU A 104 6.59 12.88 17.93
CA GLU A 104 5.80 11.80 18.54
C GLU A 104 4.28 11.99 18.37
N ASN A 105 3.83 13.23 18.14
CA ASN A 105 2.42 13.55 17.91
C ASN A 105 2.10 13.80 16.43
N ASP A 106 3.11 13.76 15.57
CA ASP A 106 2.97 14.00 14.14
C ASP A 106 2.08 12.92 13.53
N ARG A 107 1.10 13.36 12.74
CA ARG A 107 0.19 12.45 12.06
C ARG A 107 0.16 12.70 10.57
N LEU A 108 0.52 11.68 9.81
CA LEU A 108 0.34 11.68 8.37
C LEU A 108 -1.15 11.50 8.03
N ARG A 109 -1.67 12.35 7.15
CA ARG A 109 -3.09 12.35 6.78
C ARG A 109 -3.27 12.01 5.31
N TYR A 110 -3.19 13.00 4.43
CA TYR A 110 -3.59 12.83 3.05
C TYR A 110 -2.40 12.54 2.15
N VAL A 111 -2.55 11.56 1.28
CA VAL A 111 -1.63 11.30 0.16
C VAL A 111 -2.33 11.69 -1.13
N TRP A 112 -1.73 12.63 -1.86
CA TRP A 112 -2.15 13.02 -3.20
C TRP A 112 -1.16 12.50 -4.22
N MET A 113 -1.67 11.74 -5.19
CA MET A 113 -0.99 11.59 -6.46
C MET A 113 -1.44 12.72 -7.36
N LEU A 114 -0.53 13.58 -7.77
CA LEU A 114 -0.91 14.78 -8.51
C LEU A 114 -1.34 14.45 -9.95
N THR A 115 -0.95 13.28 -10.44
CA THR A 115 -1.47 12.68 -11.69
C THR A 115 -2.88 12.08 -11.55
N TYR A 116 -3.37 11.86 -10.32
CA TYR A 116 -4.73 11.36 -10.08
C TYR A 116 -5.75 12.50 -10.13
N THR A 117 -6.69 12.43 -11.07
CA THR A 117 -7.70 13.47 -11.22
C THR A 117 -9.11 12.89 -11.32
N ARG A 118 -10.12 13.73 -11.01
CA ARG A 118 -11.52 13.32 -11.23
C ARG A 118 -11.77 13.09 -12.73
N PRO A 119 -12.41 11.98 -13.13
CA PRO A 119 -12.62 11.67 -14.54
C PRO A 119 -13.54 12.69 -15.21
N SER A 120 -13.26 13.01 -16.48
CA SER A 120 -14.10 13.89 -17.31
C SER A 120 -15.45 13.23 -17.63
N LEU A 121 -16.43 13.99 -18.14
CA LEU A 121 -17.73 13.42 -18.50
C LEU A 121 -17.58 12.30 -19.55
N LYS A 122 -16.74 12.51 -20.57
CA LYS A 122 -16.43 11.50 -21.59
C LYS A 122 -15.81 10.25 -20.98
N GLN A 123 -14.80 10.42 -20.13
CA GLN A 123 -14.14 9.32 -19.43
C GLN A 123 -15.11 8.57 -18.50
N ARG A 124 -16.02 9.27 -17.80
CA ARG A 124 -17.06 8.66 -16.96
C ARG A 124 -18.01 7.80 -17.79
N VAL A 125 -18.52 8.33 -18.89
CA VAL A 125 -19.42 7.58 -19.79
C VAL A 125 -18.68 6.35 -20.34
N ALA A 126 -17.49 6.53 -20.89
CA ALA A 126 -16.67 5.44 -21.41
C ALA A 126 -16.40 4.36 -20.35
N SER A 127 -16.07 4.77 -19.12
CA SER A 127 -15.81 3.83 -18.03
C SER A 127 -17.03 3.03 -17.57
N GLY A 128 -18.25 3.47 -17.92
CA GLY A 128 -19.49 2.75 -17.66
C GLY A 128 -19.91 1.80 -18.78
N VAL A 129 -19.23 1.80 -19.93
CA VAL A 129 -19.53 0.90 -21.05
C VAL A 129 -18.88 -0.47 -20.80
N PRO A 130 -19.67 -1.55 -20.64
CA PRO A 130 -19.13 -2.91 -20.54
C PRO A 130 -18.32 -3.26 -21.79
N PHE A 131 -17.24 -4.04 -21.62
CA PHE A 131 -16.36 -4.47 -22.72
C PHE A 131 -15.61 -3.36 -23.47
N LEU A 132 -15.71 -2.10 -23.04
CA LEU A 132 -14.85 -1.03 -23.57
C LEU A 132 -13.43 -1.17 -23.00
N TYR A 133 -12.52 -1.68 -23.83
CA TYR A 133 -11.11 -1.91 -23.49
C TYR A 133 -10.18 -0.94 -24.24
N ALA A 134 -10.52 0.34 -24.16
CA ALA A 134 -9.75 1.41 -24.77
C ALA A 134 -9.78 2.66 -23.88
N ARG A 135 -8.75 3.50 -24.01
CA ARG A 135 -8.67 4.81 -23.36
C ARG A 135 -9.84 5.70 -23.81
N GLY A 136 -10.41 6.48 -22.90
CA GLY A 136 -11.49 7.44 -23.18
C GLY A 136 -11.00 8.78 -23.73
N GLY A 137 -9.72 8.88 -24.08
CA GLY A 137 -9.01 10.10 -24.46
C GLY A 137 -8.43 10.87 -23.27
N ASP A 138 -7.49 11.77 -23.57
CA ASP A 138 -6.75 12.52 -22.56
C ASP A 138 -7.50 13.76 -22.08
N LYS A 139 -7.25 14.10 -20.81
CA LYS A 139 -7.86 15.25 -20.18
C LYS A 139 -7.07 16.53 -20.49
N LYS A 140 -7.78 17.48 -21.10
CA LYS A 140 -7.20 18.77 -21.51
C LYS A 140 -7.03 19.79 -20.38
N LYS A 141 -7.90 19.77 -19.37
CA LYS A 141 -7.85 20.69 -18.20
C LYS A 141 -8.35 20.00 -16.94
N THR A 142 -7.77 20.36 -15.79
CA THR A 142 -8.31 19.97 -14.49
C THR A 142 -9.64 20.69 -14.21
N SER A 143 -10.64 19.96 -13.72
CA SER A 143 -11.89 20.56 -13.20
C SER A 143 -11.71 21.14 -11.80
N THR A 144 -10.48 21.14 -11.28
CA THR A 144 -10.16 21.47 -9.88
C THR A 144 -9.83 22.94 -9.67
N THR A 145 -9.96 23.80 -10.69
CA THR A 145 -9.61 25.23 -10.65
C THR A 145 -10.27 26.02 -9.51
N LYS A 146 -11.32 25.47 -8.86
CA LYS A 146 -11.98 26.07 -7.69
C LYS A 146 -11.98 25.22 -6.42
N GLY A 147 -11.44 23.98 -6.43
CA GLY A 147 -11.58 23.03 -5.31
C GLY A 147 -10.30 22.29 -4.94
N MET A 148 -10.36 21.47 -3.90
CA MET A 148 -9.22 20.64 -3.49
C MET A 148 -9.05 19.44 -4.45
N PRO A 149 -7.81 19.12 -4.86
CA PRO A 149 -7.49 17.87 -5.57
C PRO A 149 -8.00 16.63 -4.81
N PRO A 150 -8.44 15.58 -5.51
CA PRO A 150 -8.84 14.34 -4.87
C PRO A 150 -7.63 13.66 -4.23
N SER A 151 -7.67 13.41 -2.92
CA SER A 151 -6.66 12.58 -2.27
C SER A 151 -6.82 11.13 -2.72
N VAL A 152 -5.69 10.45 -2.90
CA VAL A 152 -5.67 9.04 -3.23
C VAL A 152 -5.91 8.24 -1.97
N LEU A 153 -5.32 8.59 -0.84
CA LEU A 153 -5.47 7.88 0.43
C LEU A 153 -5.56 8.88 1.60
N ASP A 154 -6.26 8.47 2.65
CA ASP A 154 -6.25 9.10 3.97
C ASP A 154 -5.62 8.10 4.95
N LEU A 155 -4.37 8.34 5.32
CA LEU A 155 -3.55 7.52 6.22
C LEU A 155 -4.08 7.57 7.66
N ALA A 156 -4.79 8.64 8.03
CA ALA A 156 -5.34 8.79 9.38
C ALA A 156 -6.67 8.03 9.56
N ASP A 157 -7.41 7.76 8.49
CA ASP A 157 -8.69 7.05 8.53
C ASP A 157 -8.79 6.00 7.40
N PRO A 158 -7.90 4.98 7.40
CA PRO A 158 -7.88 3.97 6.34
C PRO A 158 -9.11 3.04 6.39
N GLU A 159 -9.80 2.95 7.53
CA GLU A 159 -11.04 2.18 7.69
C GLU A 159 -12.16 2.73 6.80
N ARG A 160 -12.17 4.06 6.57
CA ARG A 160 -13.22 4.74 5.79
C ARG A 160 -13.41 4.14 4.40
N ASP A 161 -12.33 3.81 3.73
CA ASP A 161 -12.38 3.20 2.40
C ASP A 161 -12.97 1.79 2.43
N VAL A 162 -12.63 1.01 3.46
CA VAL A 162 -13.17 -0.35 3.67
C VAL A 162 -14.68 -0.25 3.85
N TRP A 163 -15.14 0.62 4.75
CA TRP A 163 -16.55 0.84 5.00
C TRP A 163 -17.29 1.37 3.77
N GLN A 164 -16.72 2.33 3.03
CA GLN A 164 -17.32 2.84 1.80
C GLN A 164 -17.49 1.71 0.76
N ARG A 165 -16.54 0.77 0.67
CA ARG A 165 -16.65 -0.37 -0.23
C ARG A 165 -17.76 -1.34 0.19
N PHE A 166 -17.83 -1.71 1.47
CA PHE A 166 -18.87 -2.60 2.00
C PHE A 166 -20.27 -1.99 1.86
N MET A 167 -20.40 -0.71 2.19
CA MET A 167 -21.69 -0.03 2.13
C MET A 167 -22.20 0.15 0.71
N TRP A 168 -21.32 0.44 -0.25
CA TRP A 168 -21.73 0.44 -1.64
C TRP A 168 -22.16 -0.95 -2.13
N LEU A 169 -21.50 -2.03 -1.68
CA LEU A 169 -21.95 -3.38 -1.99
C LEU A 169 -23.37 -3.64 -1.42
N ALA A 170 -23.62 -3.22 -0.19
CA ALA A 170 -24.95 -3.32 0.42
C ALA A 170 -25.99 -2.47 -0.34
N LEU A 171 -25.67 -1.22 -0.67
CA LEU A 171 -26.56 -0.33 -1.42
C LEU A 171 -26.83 -0.84 -2.84
N GLN A 172 -25.80 -1.32 -3.55
CA GLN A 172 -25.96 -1.90 -4.88
C GLN A 172 -26.91 -3.11 -4.83
N ASN A 173 -26.80 -3.93 -3.79
CA ASN A 173 -27.69 -5.07 -3.57
C ASN A 173 -29.14 -4.70 -3.28
N ILE A 174 -29.37 -3.57 -2.60
CA ILE A 174 -30.71 -3.14 -2.18
C ILE A 174 -31.39 -2.24 -3.22
N VAL A 175 -30.65 -1.28 -3.78
CA VAL A 175 -31.21 -0.17 -4.58
C VAL A 175 -31.00 -0.37 -6.06
N VAL A 176 -29.85 -0.88 -6.52
CA VAL A 176 -29.53 -0.92 -7.96
C VAL A 176 -29.91 -2.26 -8.59
N ASN A 177 -29.68 -3.38 -7.87
CA ASN A 177 -30.03 -4.72 -8.34
C ASN A 177 -31.52 -4.92 -8.71
N PRO A 178 -32.50 -4.20 -8.11
CA PRO A 178 -33.90 -4.27 -8.54
C PRO A 178 -34.21 -3.64 -9.91
N TYR A 179 -33.38 -2.71 -10.43
CA TYR A 179 -33.66 -1.96 -11.67
C TYR A 179 -33.09 -2.60 -12.95
N GLY A 180 -32.73 -3.88 -12.90
CA GLY A 180 -32.39 -4.68 -14.09
C GLY A 180 -30.91 -4.64 -14.53
N VAL A 181 -30.61 -5.46 -15.54
CA VAL A 181 -29.25 -5.84 -15.96
C VAL A 181 -28.42 -4.64 -16.42
N VAL A 182 -28.98 -3.72 -17.20
CA VAL A 182 -28.24 -2.59 -17.79
C VAL A 182 -27.70 -1.60 -16.73
N ALA A 183 -28.50 -1.31 -15.70
CA ALA A 183 -28.05 -0.46 -14.59
C ALA A 183 -26.97 -1.15 -13.73
N LYS A 184 -27.06 -2.47 -13.57
CA LYS A 184 -26.10 -3.29 -12.80
C LYS A 184 -24.74 -3.41 -13.50
N THR A 185 -24.73 -3.69 -14.81
CA THR A 185 -23.48 -3.91 -15.57
C THR A 185 -22.71 -2.61 -15.80
N SER A 186 -23.40 -1.50 -16.05
CA SER A 186 -22.78 -0.19 -16.24
C SER A 186 -22.19 0.37 -14.95
N SER A 187 -22.96 0.33 -13.84
CA SER A 187 -22.47 0.77 -12.52
C SER A 187 -21.34 -0.11 -11.99
N GLY A 188 -21.41 -1.42 -12.21
CA GLY A 188 -20.34 -2.38 -11.87
C GLY A 188 -19.05 -2.11 -12.65
N THR A 189 -19.16 -1.91 -13.97
CA THR A 189 -18.02 -1.60 -14.85
C THR A 189 -17.37 -0.27 -14.48
N LEU A 190 -18.19 0.78 -14.28
CA LEU A 190 -17.74 2.10 -13.83
C LEU A 190 -16.94 2.02 -12.53
N ARG A 191 -17.47 1.33 -11.52
CA ARG A 191 -16.80 1.18 -10.22
C ARG A 191 -15.48 0.44 -10.35
N ARG A 192 -15.43 -0.62 -11.15
CA ARG A 192 -14.21 -1.40 -11.37
C ARG A 192 -13.14 -0.56 -12.07
N ASN A 193 -13.50 0.14 -13.14
CA ASN A 193 -12.57 1.00 -13.88
C ASN A 193 -12.06 2.15 -13.00
N SER A 194 -12.93 2.75 -12.19
CA SER A 194 -12.56 3.76 -11.19
C SER A 194 -11.65 3.20 -10.09
N SER A 195 -11.95 2.01 -9.56
CA SER A 195 -11.12 1.34 -8.55
C SER A 195 -9.73 0.99 -9.10
N ARG A 196 -9.64 0.46 -10.32
CA ARG A 196 -8.37 0.18 -11.00
C ARG A 196 -7.58 1.45 -11.28
N TYR A 197 -8.26 2.51 -11.74
CA TYR A 197 -7.62 3.80 -11.95
C TYR A 197 -6.99 4.33 -10.66
N ARG A 198 -7.75 4.34 -9.55
CA ARG A 198 -7.22 4.72 -8.24
C ARG A 198 -6.07 3.81 -7.80
N GLN A 199 -6.19 2.49 -7.99
CA GLN A 199 -5.16 1.52 -7.63
C GLN A 199 -3.85 1.72 -8.41
N ALA A 200 -3.91 2.09 -9.69
CA ALA A 200 -2.73 2.40 -10.50
C ALA A 200 -1.95 3.58 -9.91
N HIS A 201 -2.68 4.62 -9.49
CA HIS A 201 -2.08 5.79 -8.85
C HIS A 201 -1.52 5.46 -7.45
N ILE A 202 -2.17 4.60 -6.65
CA ILE A 202 -1.61 4.11 -5.38
C ILE A 202 -0.29 3.38 -5.58
N LEU A 203 -0.22 2.49 -6.58
CA LEU A 203 0.99 1.72 -6.87
C LEU A 203 2.11 2.61 -7.41
N ARG A 204 1.77 3.63 -8.21
CA ARG A 204 2.72 4.65 -8.64
C ARG A 204 3.22 5.48 -7.45
N ALA A 205 2.35 5.87 -6.51
CA ALA A 205 2.73 6.55 -5.27
C ALA A 205 3.78 5.75 -4.50
N LEU A 206 3.50 4.46 -4.33
CA LEU A 206 4.38 3.54 -3.64
C LEU A 206 5.74 3.43 -4.33
N ALA A 207 5.75 3.30 -5.66
CA ALA A 207 6.99 3.23 -6.44
C ALA A 207 7.81 4.54 -6.34
N ILE A 208 7.16 5.71 -6.37
CA ILE A 208 7.86 6.99 -6.21
C ILE A 208 8.46 7.10 -4.82
N LEU A 209 7.70 6.77 -3.77
CA LEU A 209 8.17 6.86 -2.40
C LEU A 209 9.30 5.88 -2.10
N SER A 210 9.26 4.67 -2.66
CA SER A 210 10.35 3.70 -2.50
C SER A 210 11.62 4.15 -3.20
N LEU A 211 11.51 4.75 -4.40
CA LEU A 211 12.68 5.28 -5.12
C LEU A 211 13.26 6.51 -4.44
N TYR A 212 12.40 7.42 -3.95
CA TYR A 212 12.82 8.57 -3.17
C TYR A 212 13.59 8.14 -1.91
N GLU A 213 13.11 7.14 -1.19
CA GLU A 213 13.79 6.59 -0.01
C GLU A 213 15.15 5.96 -0.38
N ALA A 214 15.20 5.21 -1.48
CA ALA A 214 16.44 4.59 -1.94
C ALA A 214 17.52 5.61 -2.34
N GLU A 215 17.12 6.71 -2.98
CA GLU A 215 18.04 7.75 -3.42
C GLU A 215 18.48 8.69 -2.28
N THR A 216 17.54 9.11 -1.44
CA THR A 216 17.82 10.11 -0.38
C THR A 216 18.35 9.49 0.91
N GLY A 217 18.08 8.20 1.16
CA GLY A 217 18.58 7.46 2.30
C GLY A 217 18.45 8.21 3.63
N LYS A 218 19.60 8.51 4.26
CA LYS A 218 19.70 9.17 5.57
C LYS A 218 19.29 10.64 5.61
N ALA A 219 19.12 11.30 4.44
CA ALA A 219 18.72 12.70 4.33
C ALA A 219 17.21 12.89 4.07
N SER A 220 16.42 11.81 4.13
CA SER A 220 14.96 11.88 3.96
C SER A 220 14.29 12.73 5.06
N VAL A 221 13.33 13.56 4.67
CA VAL A 221 12.47 14.34 5.59
C VAL A 221 11.43 13.48 6.30
N PHE A 222 11.14 12.30 5.75
CA PHE A 222 10.36 11.29 6.43
C PHE A 222 11.28 10.43 7.28
N THR A 223 10.89 10.20 8.54
CA THR A 223 11.52 9.18 9.36
C THR A 223 11.31 7.80 8.73
N THR A 224 12.21 6.85 8.98
CA THR A 224 12.07 5.48 8.45
C THR A 224 10.74 4.83 8.87
N ALA A 225 10.25 5.14 10.08
CA ALA A 225 8.95 4.66 10.56
C ALA A 225 7.79 5.25 9.73
N GLU A 226 7.80 6.57 9.49
CA GLU A 226 6.79 7.23 8.64
C GLU A 226 6.78 6.65 7.22
N THR A 227 7.95 6.48 6.60
CA THR A 227 8.05 5.94 5.24
C THR A 227 7.46 4.54 5.15
N ARG A 228 7.84 3.66 6.09
CA ARG A 228 7.30 2.29 6.16
C ARG A 228 5.80 2.28 6.40
N ASP A 229 5.29 3.17 7.24
CA ASP A 229 3.85 3.29 7.50
C ASP A 229 3.09 3.72 6.25
N ILE A 230 3.57 4.76 5.55
CA ILE A 230 2.97 5.22 4.29
C ILE A 230 2.95 4.06 3.29
N GLN A 231 4.10 3.41 3.08
CA GLN A 231 4.22 2.31 2.12
C GLN A 231 3.31 1.14 2.52
N ALA A 232 3.32 0.71 3.78
CA ALA A 232 2.44 -0.36 4.29
C ALA A 232 0.95 -0.05 4.07
N ARG A 233 0.51 1.19 4.36
CA ARG A 233 -0.88 1.62 4.15
C ARG A 233 -1.26 1.63 2.67
N LEU A 234 -0.36 2.09 1.80
CA LEU A 234 -0.56 2.03 0.35
C LEU A 234 -0.68 0.57 -0.13
N MET A 235 0.17 -0.33 0.35
CA MET A 235 0.09 -1.77 0.07
C MET A 235 -1.24 -2.38 0.52
N LEU A 236 -1.66 -2.07 1.75
CA LEU A 236 -2.87 -2.59 2.37
C LEU A 236 -4.14 -2.09 1.69
N THR A 237 -4.11 -0.96 0.99
CA THR A 237 -5.28 -0.43 0.26
C THR A 237 -5.74 -1.38 -0.87
N SER A 238 -4.85 -2.24 -1.35
CA SER A 238 -5.16 -3.32 -2.29
C SER A 238 -5.87 -4.52 -1.66
N LYS A 239 -5.81 -4.67 -0.33
CA LYS A 239 -6.43 -5.78 0.41
C LYS A 239 -7.84 -5.40 0.87
N THR A 240 -8.76 -6.36 0.86
CA THR A 240 -10.18 -6.12 1.19
C THR A 240 -10.39 -5.52 2.58
N PHE A 241 -9.60 -5.97 3.56
CA PHE A 241 -9.68 -5.53 4.96
C PHE A 241 -8.42 -4.77 5.41
N GLY A 242 -7.56 -4.36 4.48
CA GLY A 242 -6.25 -3.81 4.85
C GLY A 242 -6.34 -2.51 5.65
N GLY A 243 -7.42 -1.73 5.49
CA GLY A 243 -7.65 -0.51 6.27
C GLY A 243 -8.09 -0.73 7.72
N LEU A 244 -8.46 -1.97 8.10
CA LEU A 244 -8.78 -2.33 9.49
C LEU A 244 -7.56 -2.84 10.26
N LEU A 245 -6.41 -2.98 9.57
CA LEU A 245 -5.20 -3.44 10.22
C LEU A 245 -4.66 -2.33 11.13
N ASP A 246 -4.33 -2.72 12.34
CA ASP A 246 -3.71 -1.87 13.34
C ASP A 246 -2.28 -1.48 12.93
N ASP A 247 -1.93 -0.23 13.24
CA ASP A 247 -0.67 0.45 13.00
C ASP A 247 0.53 -0.36 13.49
N ALA A 248 0.40 -1.08 14.62
CA ALA A 248 1.44 -1.92 15.18
C ALA A 248 1.82 -3.15 14.33
N TYR A 249 1.09 -3.43 13.24
CA TYR A 249 1.42 -4.49 12.29
C TYR A 249 1.90 -3.96 10.94
N LEU A 250 1.97 -2.64 10.75
CA LEU A 250 2.35 -2.05 9.47
C LEU A 250 3.78 -2.42 9.07
N ASP A 251 4.74 -2.32 9.99
CA ASP A 251 6.13 -2.69 9.72
C ASP A 251 6.25 -4.18 9.35
N GLN A 252 5.59 -5.07 10.09
CA GLN A 252 5.56 -6.50 9.75
C GLN A 252 4.97 -6.76 8.37
N VAL A 253 3.86 -6.11 8.02
CA VAL A 253 3.24 -6.26 6.70
C VAL A 253 4.16 -5.73 5.62
N PHE A 254 4.81 -4.59 5.86
CA PHE A 254 5.79 -4.02 4.95
C PHE A 254 6.91 -5.01 4.66
N GLN A 255 7.58 -5.51 5.71
CA GLN A 255 8.67 -6.49 5.59
C GLN A 255 8.21 -7.73 4.83
N GLN A 256 7.07 -8.33 5.22
CA GLN A 256 6.54 -9.53 4.56
C GLN A 256 6.22 -9.31 3.08
N GLN A 257 5.68 -8.14 2.71
CA GLN A 257 5.40 -7.85 1.30
C GLN A 257 6.68 -7.60 0.52
N THR A 258 7.63 -6.83 1.08
CA THR A 258 8.90 -6.51 0.43
C THR A 258 9.74 -7.78 0.20
N THR A 259 9.90 -8.64 1.22
CA THR A 259 10.56 -9.95 1.07
C THR A 259 9.89 -10.78 -0.02
N LYS A 260 8.55 -10.87 0.00
CA LYS A 260 7.82 -11.62 -1.02
C LYS A 260 8.06 -11.09 -2.43
N TRP A 261 8.16 -9.78 -2.61
CA TRP A 261 8.43 -9.19 -3.93
C TRP A 261 9.87 -9.41 -4.36
N LEU A 262 10.84 -9.29 -3.46
CA LEU A 262 12.24 -9.60 -3.75
C LEU A 262 12.40 -11.06 -4.17
N ASP A 263 11.80 -12.00 -3.44
CA ASP A 263 11.82 -13.43 -3.77
C ASP A 263 11.17 -13.69 -5.14
N THR A 264 10.00 -13.08 -5.38
CA THR A 264 9.29 -13.22 -6.66
C THR A 264 10.12 -12.66 -7.82
N ARG A 265 10.74 -11.49 -7.61
CA ARG A 265 11.57 -10.81 -8.60
C ARG A 265 12.81 -11.64 -8.92
N GLY A 266 13.54 -12.10 -7.91
CA GLY A 266 14.74 -12.94 -8.10
C GLY A 266 14.41 -14.27 -8.78
N HIS A 267 13.31 -14.92 -8.38
CA HIS A 267 12.84 -16.14 -9.02
C HIS A 267 12.49 -15.93 -10.50
N ASN A 268 11.73 -14.88 -10.80
CA ASN A 268 11.32 -14.58 -12.17
C ASN A 268 12.48 -14.11 -13.04
N TRP A 269 13.44 -13.38 -12.47
CA TRP A 269 14.67 -12.99 -13.14
C TRP A 269 15.43 -14.22 -13.62
N GLU A 270 15.66 -15.19 -12.72
CA GLU A 270 16.41 -16.39 -13.05
C GLU A 270 15.67 -17.28 -14.05
N LEU A 271 14.35 -17.45 -13.87
CA LEU A 271 13.52 -18.19 -14.82
C LEU A 271 13.54 -17.57 -16.22
N LEU A 272 13.42 -16.25 -16.32
CA LEU A 272 13.41 -15.55 -17.61
C LEU A 272 14.77 -15.61 -18.27
N ARG A 273 15.85 -15.40 -17.51
CA ARG A 273 17.23 -15.48 -17.98
C ARG A 273 17.56 -16.85 -18.53
N GLN A 274 17.40 -17.90 -17.72
CA GLN A 274 17.64 -19.29 -18.14
C GLN A 274 16.83 -19.65 -19.39
N ARG A 275 15.56 -19.20 -19.44
CA ARG A 275 14.70 -19.51 -20.58
C ARG A 275 15.10 -18.75 -21.84
N ALA A 276 15.50 -17.49 -21.72
CA ALA A 276 16.00 -16.69 -22.83
C ALA A 276 17.28 -17.32 -23.40
N GLU A 277 18.25 -17.62 -22.53
CA GLU A 277 19.53 -18.25 -22.91
C GLU A 277 19.33 -19.61 -23.58
N ALA A 278 18.46 -20.47 -23.02
CA ALA A 278 18.16 -21.78 -23.59
C ALA A 278 17.53 -21.70 -25.00
N GLU A 279 16.79 -20.63 -25.28
CA GLU A 279 16.23 -20.38 -26.61
C GLU A 279 17.22 -19.66 -27.54
N GLY A 280 18.35 -19.15 -27.05
CA GLY A 280 19.34 -18.37 -27.83
C GLY A 280 18.99 -16.89 -27.93
N LEU A 281 18.28 -16.34 -26.95
CA LEU A 281 17.95 -14.92 -26.84
C LEU A 281 18.87 -14.24 -25.82
N TYR A 282 19.10 -12.95 -26.01
CA TYR A 282 19.87 -12.14 -25.06
C TYR A 282 18.92 -11.57 -24.01
N PHE A 283 19.28 -11.73 -22.74
CA PHE A 283 18.53 -11.23 -21.60
C PHE A 283 19.23 -9.98 -21.05
N GLU A 284 18.47 -8.89 -20.92
CA GLU A 284 18.94 -7.65 -20.31
C GLU A 284 18.01 -7.22 -19.17
N PRO A 285 18.50 -7.12 -17.93
CA PRO A 285 17.74 -6.48 -16.86
C PRO A 285 17.67 -4.97 -17.10
N LEU A 286 16.50 -4.37 -16.88
CA LEU A 286 16.36 -2.92 -16.83
C LEU A 286 16.40 -2.49 -15.37
N GLU A 287 17.48 -1.81 -15.00
CA GLU A 287 17.68 -1.28 -13.65
C GLU A 287 16.86 -0.01 -13.47
N MET A 288 16.14 0.05 -12.35
CA MET A 288 15.53 1.28 -11.86
C MET A 288 16.62 2.17 -11.26
N PRO A 289 16.36 3.47 -11.03
CA PRO A 289 17.33 4.36 -10.38
C PRO A 289 17.80 3.92 -8.98
N ASP A 290 17.04 3.06 -8.29
CA ASP A 290 17.43 2.46 -7.01
C ASP A 290 18.39 1.26 -7.15
N GLY A 291 18.85 0.95 -8.38
CA GLY A 291 19.66 -0.20 -8.72
C GLY A 291 18.89 -1.52 -8.80
N GLY A 292 17.56 -1.51 -8.60
CA GLY A 292 16.73 -2.70 -8.65
C GLY A 292 16.23 -3.02 -10.06
N ALA A 293 16.50 -4.23 -10.56
CA ALA A 293 15.93 -4.67 -11.84
C ALA A 293 14.47 -5.15 -11.70
N THR A 294 13.48 -4.27 -11.91
CA THR A 294 12.05 -4.64 -11.88
C THR A 294 11.53 -5.17 -13.21
N HIS A 295 12.24 -4.88 -14.31
CA HIS A 295 11.88 -5.25 -15.67
C HIS A 295 13.06 -5.90 -16.37
N ALA A 296 12.78 -6.62 -17.44
CA ALA A 296 13.82 -7.19 -18.29
C ALA A 296 13.39 -7.17 -19.76
N LEU A 297 14.34 -6.84 -20.62
CA LEU A 297 14.21 -6.79 -22.06
C LEU A 297 14.89 -8.02 -22.68
N LEU A 298 14.22 -8.62 -23.66
CA LEU A 298 14.78 -9.70 -24.46
C LEU A 298 15.14 -9.17 -25.84
N TRP A 299 16.32 -9.55 -26.30
CA TRP A 299 16.84 -9.18 -27.62
C TRP A 299 17.14 -10.41 -28.46
N VAL A 300 17.18 -10.19 -29.78
CA VAL A 300 17.72 -11.15 -30.74
C VAL A 300 18.74 -10.45 -31.62
N ALA A 301 19.87 -11.10 -31.86
CA ALA A 301 20.83 -10.61 -32.84
C ALA A 301 20.32 -10.88 -34.25
N ARG A 302 20.49 -9.91 -35.16
CA ARG A 302 20.08 -10.06 -36.56
C ARG A 302 20.74 -11.27 -37.23
N GLU A 303 22.01 -11.53 -36.92
CA GLU A 303 22.73 -12.71 -37.43
C GLU A 303 22.14 -14.04 -36.96
N ASP A 304 21.63 -14.08 -35.73
CA ASP A 304 21.12 -15.31 -35.12
C ASP A 304 19.78 -15.73 -35.72
N LEU A 305 19.05 -14.80 -36.34
CA LEU A 305 17.84 -15.10 -37.12
C LEU A 305 18.14 -16.00 -38.31
N ALA A 306 19.25 -15.74 -39.01
CA ALA A 306 19.68 -16.56 -40.14
C ALA A 306 20.25 -17.91 -39.67
N LYS A 307 21.09 -17.89 -38.63
CA LYS A 307 21.73 -19.10 -38.07
C LYS A 307 20.73 -20.10 -37.51
N ASN A 308 19.66 -19.62 -36.85
CA ASN A 308 18.67 -20.47 -36.19
C ASN A 308 17.41 -20.73 -37.02
N LYS A 309 17.38 -20.38 -38.32
CA LYS A 309 16.20 -20.56 -39.17
C LYS A 309 15.68 -22.00 -39.14
N GLY A 310 14.40 -22.20 -38.87
CA GLY A 310 13.79 -23.52 -38.73
C GLY A 310 13.96 -24.19 -37.35
N ARG A 311 14.72 -23.59 -36.42
CA ARG A 311 14.85 -24.08 -35.05
C ARG A 311 13.49 -24.08 -34.35
N LYS A 312 13.21 -25.17 -33.62
CA LYS A 312 12.03 -25.26 -32.76
C LYS A 312 12.20 -24.30 -31.59
N PHE A 313 11.23 -23.41 -31.42
CA PHE A 313 11.20 -22.45 -30.32
C PHE A 313 10.13 -22.82 -29.30
N GLY A 314 10.49 -22.91 -28.03
CA GLY A 314 9.53 -23.21 -26.96
C GLY A 314 8.85 -21.95 -26.42
N GLY A 315 8.03 -21.31 -27.25
CA GLY A 315 7.42 -19.99 -26.96
C GLY A 315 6.35 -19.96 -25.87
N ARG A 316 5.94 -21.10 -25.31
CA ARG A 316 4.84 -21.15 -24.31
C ARG A 316 5.15 -20.40 -23.02
N PHE A 317 6.41 -20.45 -22.55
CA PHE A 317 6.82 -19.72 -21.35
C PHE A 317 6.98 -18.23 -21.64
N LEU A 318 7.70 -17.90 -22.70
CA LEU A 318 7.98 -16.51 -23.09
C LEU A 318 6.72 -15.80 -23.60
N ASN A 319 5.67 -16.53 -24.00
CA ASN A 319 4.42 -15.97 -24.50
C ASN A 319 4.57 -15.09 -25.75
N ILE A 320 5.65 -15.31 -26.51
CA ILE A 320 5.95 -14.63 -27.76
C ILE A 320 6.04 -15.64 -28.92
N ALA A 321 5.80 -15.16 -30.14
CA ALA A 321 5.90 -16.01 -31.34
C ALA A 321 7.36 -16.45 -31.60
N ASN A 322 7.55 -17.55 -32.34
CA ASN A 322 8.87 -18.04 -32.71
C ASN A 322 9.65 -16.96 -33.49
N PRO A 323 10.76 -16.41 -32.95
CA PRO A 323 11.52 -15.37 -33.63
C PRO A 323 12.28 -15.92 -34.86
N TRP A 324 12.67 -17.19 -34.86
CA TRP A 324 13.51 -17.79 -35.90
C TRP A 324 12.83 -17.94 -37.26
N ASN A 325 11.49 -17.93 -37.27
CA ASN A 325 10.68 -18.09 -38.48
C ASN A 325 9.83 -16.83 -38.76
N ASP A 326 10.07 -15.72 -38.06
CA ASP A 326 9.29 -14.49 -38.19
C ASP A 326 9.85 -13.61 -39.30
N SER A 327 9.14 -13.50 -40.43
CA SER A 327 9.57 -12.68 -41.57
C SER A 327 9.66 -11.18 -41.24
N ARG A 328 8.92 -10.72 -40.21
CA ARG A 328 8.96 -9.33 -39.74
C ARG A 328 10.30 -8.99 -39.10
N LEU A 329 10.96 -9.95 -38.47
CA LEU A 329 12.30 -9.73 -37.89
C LEU A 329 13.39 -9.72 -38.96
N ALA A 330 13.22 -10.51 -40.03
CA ALA A 330 14.15 -10.49 -41.17
C ALA A 330 14.14 -9.14 -41.92
N SER A 331 12.98 -8.47 -41.94
CA SER A 331 12.75 -7.16 -42.58
C SER A 331 12.49 -6.04 -41.57
N TRP A 332 13.04 -6.16 -40.36
CA TRP A 332 12.76 -5.26 -39.25
C TRP A 332 13.15 -3.81 -39.58
N ASP A 333 12.17 -2.91 -39.46
CA ASP A 333 12.25 -1.47 -39.71
C ASP A 333 12.13 -0.61 -38.43
N GLY A 334 11.97 -1.26 -37.27
CA GLY A 334 11.85 -0.60 -35.97
C GLY A 334 13.20 -0.28 -35.33
N PHE A 335 13.17 0.01 -34.03
CA PHE A 335 14.38 0.30 -33.26
C PHE A 335 15.38 -0.86 -33.28
N THR A 336 16.67 -0.54 -33.43
CA THR A 336 17.79 -1.47 -33.41
C THR A 336 18.94 -0.86 -32.63
N GLU A 337 19.68 -1.68 -31.89
CA GLU A 337 20.83 -1.25 -31.11
C GLU A 337 22.07 -2.04 -31.51
N THR A 338 23.18 -1.36 -31.78
CA THR A 338 24.45 -2.01 -32.08
C THR A 338 25.29 -2.12 -30.82
N ARG A 339 25.64 -3.35 -30.42
CA ARG A 339 26.53 -3.61 -29.27
C ARG A 339 27.77 -4.36 -29.72
N TYR A 340 28.86 -4.17 -28.97
CA TYR A 340 30.13 -4.85 -29.23
C TYR A 340 30.33 -5.97 -28.21
N PHE A 341 30.72 -7.15 -28.69
CA PHE A 341 30.92 -8.34 -27.86
C PHE A 341 32.34 -8.90 -28.01
N ASP A 342 32.94 -9.36 -26.91
CA ASP A 342 34.21 -10.11 -26.95
C ASP A 342 34.00 -11.58 -27.40
N ALA A 343 35.10 -12.36 -27.43
CA ALA A 343 35.07 -13.78 -27.78
C ALA A 343 34.23 -14.62 -26.79
N GLU A 344 34.13 -14.16 -25.54
CA GLU A 344 33.33 -14.74 -24.47
C GLU A 344 31.87 -14.28 -24.45
N ASN A 345 31.41 -13.52 -25.47
CA ASN A 345 30.08 -12.92 -25.58
C ASN A 345 29.71 -11.94 -24.46
N ARG A 346 30.69 -11.24 -23.87
CA ARG A 346 30.45 -10.16 -22.92
C ARG A 346 30.40 -8.83 -23.67
N VAL A 347 29.55 -7.92 -23.20
CA VAL A 347 29.45 -6.58 -23.79
C VAL A 347 30.71 -5.79 -23.46
N VAL A 348 31.36 -5.23 -24.48
CA VAL A 348 32.60 -4.44 -24.38
C VAL A 348 32.43 -3.10 -25.09
N THR A 349 33.33 -2.16 -24.81
CA THR A 349 33.34 -0.86 -25.49
C THR A 349 33.82 -1.01 -26.94
N GLU A 350 33.33 -0.11 -27.79
CA GLU A 350 33.78 0.01 -29.18
C GLU A 350 35.31 0.16 -29.26
N GLY A 351 35.95 -0.61 -30.14
CA GLY A 351 37.41 -0.59 -30.33
C GLY A 351 38.22 -1.52 -29.44
N THR A 352 37.59 -2.32 -28.56
CA THR A 352 38.29 -3.40 -27.84
C THR A 352 38.81 -4.45 -28.83
N GLU A 353 40.05 -4.89 -28.68
CA GLU A 353 40.67 -5.86 -29.60
C GLU A 353 39.89 -7.18 -29.61
N GLY A 354 39.49 -7.65 -30.79
CA GLY A 354 38.66 -8.84 -30.95
C GLY A 354 37.15 -8.62 -30.74
N ALA A 355 36.69 -7.38 -30.51
CA ALA A 355 35.27 -7.09 -30.38
C ALA A 355 34.52 -7.23 -31.70
N ARG A 356 33.41 -7.96 -31.70
CA ARG A 356 32.48 -8.06 -32.84
C ARG A 356 31.29 -7.13 -32.64
N SER A 357 30.93 -6.41 -33.69
CA SER A 357 29.71 -5.60 -33.73
C SER A 357 28.49 -6.50 -33.98
N VAL A 358 27.47 -6.40 -33.14
CA VAL A 358 26.25 -7.19 -33.23
C VAL A 358 25.05 -6.26 -33.17
N GLU A 359 24.23 -6.31 -34.21
CA GLU A 359 22.96 -5.57 -34.28
C GLU A 359 21.85 -6.35 -33.56
N LEU A 360 21.31 -5.76 -32.50
CA LEU A 360 20.28 -6.31 -31.64
C LEU A 360 18.91 -5.69 -31.95
N ILE A 361 17.91 -6.56 -32.03
CA ILE A 361 16.50 -6.20 -32.24
C ILE A 361 15.74 -6.51 -30.95
N PRO A 362 14.99 -5.55 -30.36
CA PRO A 362 14.21 -5.80 -29.16
C PRO A 362 13.03 -6.71 -29.51
N LEU A 363 12.83 -7.77 -28.73
CA LEU A 363 11.74 -8.72 -28.94
C LEU A 363 10.58 -8.48 -27.99
N ALA A 364 10.87 -8.40 -26.70
CA ALA A 364 9.84 -8.38 -25.67
C ALA A 364 10.34 -7.82 -24.33
N LEU A 365 9.48 -7.05 -23.67
CA LEU A 365 9.72 -6.48 -22.36
C LEU A 365 8.83 -7.18 -21.31
N TYR A 366 9.43 -7.57 -20.19
CA TYR A 366 8.74 -8.28 -19.11
C TYR A 366 8.82 -7.50 -17.79
N GLY A 367 7.78 -7.63 -16.97
CA GLY A 367 7.79 -7.27 -15.57
C GLY A 367 8.13 -8.46 -14.69
N LEU A 368 9.10 -8.30 -13.78
CA LEU A 368 9.64 -9.39 -12.95
C LEU A 368 8.92 -9.54 -11.61
N GLU A 369 8.13 -8.57 -11.16
CA GLU A 369 7.43 -8.63 -9.86
C GLU A 369 6.07 -9.36 -9.91
N HIS A 370 5.68 -9.87 -11.07
CA HIS A 370 4.40 -10.52 -11.22
C HIS A 370 4.41 -11.91 -10.53
N PRO A 371 3.38 -12.28 -9.74
CA PRO A 371 3.36 -13.57 -9.08
C PRO A 371 3.51 -14.73 -10.07
N LYS A 372 4.36 -15.72 -9.70
CA LYS A 372 4.59 -17.02 -10.37
C LYS A 372 5.43 -17.00 -11.65
N ILE A 373 5.17 -16.10 -12.60
CA ILE A 373 5.92 -16.00 -13.85
C ILE A 373 6.10 -14.54 -14.28
N PRO A 374 7.17 -14.22 -15.05
CA PRO A 374 7.35 -12.90 -15.65
C PRO A 374 6.16 -12.50 -16.52
N ALA A 375 5.71 -11.25 -16.40
CA ALA A 375 4.58 -10.73 -17.16
C ALA A 375 5.03 -10.00 -18.43
N LEU A 376 4.62 -10.48 -19.60
CA LEU A 376 4.92 -9.83 -20.89
C LEU A 376 4.22 -8.47 -21.01
N LEU A 377 4.94 -7.36 -20.91
CA LEU A 377 4.36 -6.02 -20.95
C LEU A 377 4.27 -5.46 -22.37
N VAL A 378 5.34 -5.64 -23.15
CA VAL A 378 5.45 -5.18 -24.53
C VAL A 378 5.97 -6.32 -25.40
N ASP A 379 5.33 -6.54 -26.53
CA ASP A 379 5.83 -7.39 -27.62
C ASP A 379 6.12 -6.46 -28.80
N PHE A 380 7.40 -6.33 -29.16
CA PHE A 380 7.82 -5.41 -30.21
C PHE A 380 7.36 -5.87 -31.60
N ARG A 381 6.89 -7.11 -31.75
CA ARG A 381 6.39 -7.60 -33.04
C ARG A 381 4.89 -7.52 -33.15
N ASP A 382 4.18 -7.62 -32.03
CA ASP A 382 2.71 -7.60 -31.99
C ASP A 382 2.17 -6.81 -30.79
N ASN A 383 1.79 -5.55 -31.02
CA ASN A 383 1.15 -4.69 -30.02
C ASN A 383 -0.17 -5.26 -29.48
N SER A 384 -0.82 -6.13 -30.24
CA SER A 384 -2.07 -6.75 -29.83
C SER A 384 -1.87 -7.93 -28.88
N ASN A 385 -0.69 -8.55 -28.81
CA ASN A 385 -0.47 -9.76 -28.00
C ASN A 385 -0.66 -9.50 -26.49
N PRO A 386 0.07 -8.54 -25.86
CA PRO A 386 -0.20 -8.19 -24.45
C PRO A 386 -1.64 -7.71 -24.23
N LYS A 387 -2.16 -6.92 -25.17
CA LYS A 387 -3.52 -6.36 -25.09
C LYS A 387 -4.60 -7.43 -25.10
N LYS A 388 -4.52 -8.41 -26.01
CA LYS A 388 -5.47 -9.53 -26.14
C LYS A 388 -5.52 -10.37 -24.87
N ARG A 389 -4.39 -10.56 -24.20
CA ARG A 389 -4.27 -11.31 -22.93
C ARG A 389 -4.90 -10.56 -21.77
N GLU A 390 -4.65 -9.26 -21.67
CA GLU A 390 -5.33 -8.41 -20.68
C GLU A 390 -6.84 -8.29 -20.94
N MET A 391 -7.25 -8.23 -22.22
CA MET A 391 -8.66 -8.24 -22.61
C MET A 391 -9.34 -9.58 -22.30
N SER A 392 -8.72 -10.72 -22.60
CA SER A 392 -9.34 -12.03 -22.37
C SER A 392 -9.63 -12.26 -20.88
N HIS A 393 -8.71 -11.85 -19.99
CA HIS A 393 -8.96 -11.86 -18.55
C HIS A 393 -10.13 -10.94 -18.17
N ARG A 394 -10.18 -9.71 -18.71
CA ARG A 394 -11.29 -8.78 -18.44
C ARG A 394 -12.65 -9.28 -18.94
N VAL A 395 -12.68 -9.91 -20.12
CA VAL A 395 -13.89 -10.53 -20.68
C VAL A 395 -14.37 -11.66 -19.79
N LEU A 396 -13.47 -12.52 -19.30
CA LEU A 396 -13.82 -13.58 -18.34
C LEU A 396 -14.40 -12.98 -17.05
N GLU A 397 -13.76 -11.96 -16.47
CA GLU A 397 -14.31 -11.26 -15.30
C GLU A 397 -15.68 -10.60 -15.57
N ASP A 398 -15.86 -10.01 -16.75
CA ASP A 398 -17.10 -9.35 -17.16
C ASP A 398 -18.23 -10.35 -17.35
N VAL A 399 -18.01 -11.41 -18.11
CA VAL A 399 -19.02 -12.45 -18.36
C VAL A 399 -19.43 -13.12 -17.04
N THR A 400 -18.46 -13.45 -16.18
CA THR A 400 -18.75 -14.12 -14.90
C THR A 400 -19.57 -13.27 -13.95
N ARG A 401 -19.30 -11.96 -13.84
CA ARG A 401 -20.00 -11.09 -12.88
C ARG A 401 -21.28 -10.46 -13.43
N ASN A 402 -21.32 -10.14 -14.72
CA ASN A 402 -22.40 -9.34 -15.32
C ASN A 402 -23.45 -10.17 -16.05
N VAL A 403 -23.06 -11.27 -16.69
CA VAL A 403 -23.95 -12.10 -17.52
C VAL A 403 -24.45 -13.34 -16.76
N LEU A 404 -23.67 -13.89 -15.83
CA LEU A 404 -23.98 -15.17 -15.19
C LEU A 404 -24.41 -15.07 -13.70
N ALA A 405 -24.26 -13.91 -13.06
CA ALA A 405 -24.86 -13.60 -11.74
C ALA A 405 -26.40 -13.38 -11.81
N LEU A 406 -27.04 -14.03 -12.78
CA LEU A 406 -28.43 -13.90 -13.21
C LEU A 406 -29.34 -15.01 -12.65
N SER A 407 -28.77 -16.07 -12.06
CA SER A 407 -29.54 -17.15 -11.43
C SER A 407 -29.58 -16.99 -9.91
N ARG A 408 -30.80 -16.99 -9.33
CA ARG A 408 -31.04 -16.99 -7.88
C ARG A 408 -30.44 -18.22 -7.14
N TYR A 409 -29.98 -19.24 -7.87
CA TYR A 409 -29.43 -20.50 -7.32
C TYR A 409 -28.14 -20.98 -8.02
N GLY A 410 -27.55 -20.21 -8.95
CA GLY A 410 -26.44 -20.66 -9.81
C GLY A 410 -25.02 -20.39 -9.29
N ASP A 411 -24.87 -19.65 -8.19
CA ASP A 411 -23.56 -19.12 -7.75
C ASP A 411 -22.61 -20.21 -7.24
N ILE A 412 -23.10 -21.25 -6.56
CA ILE A 412 -22.24 -22.22 -5.86
C ILE A 412 -21.49 -23.15 -6.82
N GLN A 413 -22.18 -23.72 -7.82
CA GLN A 413 -21.55 -24.67 -8.75
C GLN A 413 -20.52 -23.99 -9.68
N TYR A 414 -20.77 -22.75 -10.08
CA TYR A 414 -19.79 -21.98 -10.84
C TYR A 414 -18.67 -21.43 -9.95
N PHE A 415 -18.94 -21.03 -8.69
CA PHE A 415 -17.88 -20.67 -7.76
C PHE A 415 -16.95 -21.86 -7.52
N LEU A 416 -17.48 -23.08 -7.42
CA LEU A 416 -16.71 -24.33 -7.40
C LEU A 416 -15.97 -24.57 -8.73
N GLY A 417 -16.64 -24.45 -9.87
CA GLY A 417 -16.03 -24.63 -11.20
C GLY A 417 -14.93 -23.62 -11.51
N ARG A 418 -15.10 -22.36 -11.11
CA ARG A 418 -14.10 -21.30 -11.16
C ARG A 418 -12.99 -21.56 -10.16
N THR A 419 -13.29 -21.95 -8.93
CA THR A 419 -12.23 -22.28 -7.96
C THR A 419 -11.38 -23.44 -8.46
N VAL A 420 -11.98 -24.45 -9.09
CA VAL A 420 -11.27 -25.56 -9.72
C VAL A 420 -10.51 -25.11 -10.97
N TYR A 421 -11.13 -24.33 -11.86
CA TYR A 421 -10.47 -23.76 -13.04
C TYR A 421 -9.29 -22.88 -12.64
N ASP A 422 -9.49 -21.92 -11.74
CA ASP A 422 -8.47 -21.04 -11.17
C ASP A 422 -7.41 -21.85 -10.44
N PHE A 423 -7.77 -22.89 -9.68
CA PHE A 423 -6.81 -23.79 -9.02
C PHE A 423 -5.93 -24.55 -10.04
N VAL A 424 -6.53 -25.14 -11.06
CA VAL A 424 -5.83 -25.93 -12.10
C VAL A 424 -4.97 -25.03 -12.99
N THR A 425 -5.52 -23.93 -13.48
CA THR A 425 -4.81 -22.98 -14.35
C THR A 425 -3.73 -22.21 -13.59
N SER A 426 -3.96 -21.88 -12.31
CA SER A 426 -2.98 -21.20 -11.48
C SER A 426 -1.84 -22.13 -11.03
N ARG A 427 -2.05 -23.45 -10.95
CA ARG A 427 -0.97 -24.44 -10.82
C ARG A 427 -0.22 -24.68 -12.14
N ARG A 428 -0.89 -24.51 -13.29
CA ARG A 428 -0.30 -24.67 -14.63
C ARG A 428 0.38 -23.39 -15.17
N GLY A 429 0.41 -22.30 -14.39
CA GLY A 429 1.04 -21.04 -14.78
C GLY A 429 0.41 -20.39 -16.02
N MET A 430 -0.88 -20.62 -16.28
CA MET A 430 -1.55 -20.06 -17.47
C MET A 430 -1.72 -18.54 -17.32
N ASP A 431 -1.22 -17.80 -18.32
CA ASP A 431 -1.20 -16.33 -18.37
C ASP A 431 -2.60 -15.68 -18.29
N VAL A 432 -3.65 -16.43 -18.62
CA VAL A 432 -5.06 -15.97 -18.61
C VAL A 432 -5.56 -15.62 -17.20
N ASN A 433 -4.92 -16.16 -16.14
CA ASN A 433 -5.32 -15.99 -14.75
C ASN A 433 -4.34 -15.13 -13.92
N GLN A 434 -3.55 -14.31 -14.60
CA GLN A 434 -2.65 -13.38 -13.95
C GLN A 434 -3.42 -12.23 -13.28
N PRO A 435 -3.12 -11.87 -12.01
CA PRO A 435 -3.57 -10.60 -11.46
C PRO A 435 -3.13 -9.45 -12.37
N THR A 436 -3.90 -8.36 -12.37
CA THR A 436 -3.67 -7.23 -13.27
C THR A 436 -2.20 -6.78 -13.27
N ARG A 437 -1.57 -6.68 -14.46
CA ARG A 437 -0.18 -6.18 -14.67
C ARG A 437 0.00 -4.70 -14.38
N LEU A 438 -1.04 -4.09 -13.82
CA LEU A 438 -1.19 -2.68 -13.51
C LEU A 438 -0.03 -2.11 -12.68
N ARG A 439 0.54 -2.90 -11.75
CA ARG A 439 1.76 -2.49 -11.03
C ARG A 439 2.97 -2.39 -11.95
N ALA A 440 3.27 -3.45 -12.70
CA ALA A 440 4.41 -3.50 -13.61
C ALA A 440 4.33 -2.40 -14.69
N TYR A 441 3.12 -2.09 -15.16
CA TYR A 441 2.89 -0.93 -16.02
C TYR A 441 3.11 0.42 -15.31
N SER A 442 2.67 0.58 -14.06
CA SER A 442 2.90 1.82 -13.30
C SER A 442 4.38 2.07 -13.02
N GLN A 443 5.15 1.01 -12.71
CA GLN A 443 6.60 1.09 -12.52
C GLN A 443 7.33 1.35 -13.84
N LEU A 444 6.93 0.67 -14.94
CA LEU A 444 7.52 0.91 -16.25
C LEU A 444 7.31 2.35 -16.72
N LYS A 445 6.08 2.88 -16.60
CA LYS A 445 5.80 4.28 -16.93
C LYS A 445 6.70 5.24 -16.16
N LEU A 446 6.98 4.91 -14.91
CA LEU A 446 7.84 5.72 -14.05
C LEU A 446 9.31 5.61 -14.46
N LEU A 447 9.80 4.40 -14.73
CA LEU A 447 11.14 4.15 -15.28
C LEU A 447 11.34 4.99 -16.55
N LEU A 448 10.44 4.87 -17.54
CA LEU A 448 10.52 5.62 -18.78
C LEU A 448 10.50 7.14 -18.58
N SER A 449 9.87 7.63 -17.49
CA SER A 449 9.80 9.06 -17.22
C SER A 449 11.01 9.62 -16.47
N LEU A 450 11.67 8.82 -15.63
CA LEU A 450 12.79 9.25 -14.77
C LEU A 450 14.15 8.87 -15.34
N ASP A 451 14.24 7.72 -16.00
CA ASP A 451 15.52 7.16 -16.43
C ASP A 451 15.93 7.71 -17.79
N ALA A 452 16.91 8.60 -17.78
CA ALA A 452 17.53 9.17 -18.96
C ALA A 452 18.53 8.21 -19.65
N THR A 453 18.96 7.13 -18.99
CA THR A 453 20.01 6.21 -19.48
C THR A 453 19.55 5.31 -20.62
N LEU A 454 18.25 4.98 -20.67
CA LEU A 454 17.67 4.28 -21.82
C LEU A 454 17.81 5.10 -23.10
N ASP A 455 18.16 4.44 -24.21
CA ASP A 455 18.17 5.08 -25.52
C ASP A 455 16.80 5.72 -25.83
N ARG A 456 16.82 6.94 -26.37
CA ARG A 456 15.62 7.72 -26.64
C ARG A 456 14.69 7.04 -27.64
N GLY A 457 15.25 6.40 -28.68
CA GLY A 457 14.48 5.66 -29.67
C GLY A 457 13.81 4.42 -29.07
N LEU A 458 14.53 3.68 -28.21
CA LEU A 458 13.95 2.54 -27.49
C LEU A 458 12.83 2.99 -26.54
N ARG A 459 13.06 4.06 -25.78
CA ARG A 459 12.08 4.63 -24.83
C ARG A 459 10.80 5.03 -25.54
N ASP A 460 10.92 5.78 -26.64
CA ASP A 460 9.79 6.23 -27.46
C ASP A 460 8.95 5.05 -27.99
N GLU A 461 9.63 3.98 -28.41
CA GLU A 461 8.96 2.78 -28.93
C GLU A 461 8.25 2.01 -27.81
N ILE A 462 8.88 1.86 -26.62
CA ILE A 462 8.23 1.26 -25.46
C ILE A 462 7.01 2.08 -25.03
N GLU A 463 7.13 3.41 -24.97
CA GLU A 463 6.05 4.31 -24.58
C GLU A 463 4.84 4.15 -25.52
N LYS A 464 5.06 4.30 -26.82
CA LYS A 464 4.03 4.15 -27.87
C LYS A 464 3.29 2.82 -27.76
N ARG A 465 4.00 1.73 -27.47
CA ARG A 465 3.40 0.41 -27.33
C ARG A 465 2.65 0.25 -26.02
N LEU A 466 3.22 0.73 -24.91
CA LEU A 466 2.59 0.74 -23.60
C LEU A 466 1.28 1.52 -23.60
N GLU A 467 1.23 2.65 -24.32
CA GLU A 467 0.03 3.45 -24.51
C GLU A 467 -1.12 2.65 -25.13
N SER A 468 -0.80 1.82 -26.14
CA SER A 468 -1.75 1.00 -26.88
C SER A 468 -2.35 -0.15 -26.05
N VAL A 469 -1.61 -0.59 -25.02
CA VAL A 469 -1.96 -1.68 -24.10
C VAL A 469 -2.80 -1.18 -22.92
N SER A 470 -2.80 0.13 -22.61
CA SER A 470 -3.69 0.71 -21.60
C SER A 470 -5.15 0.41 -21.92
N LEU A 471 -5.79 -0.37 -21.04
CA LEU A 471 -7.17 -0.80 -21.20
C LEU A 471 -8.16 0.01 -20.35
N ASN A 472 -7.69 0.96 -19.52
CA ASN A 472 -8.58 1.72 -18.64
C ASN A 472 -9.05 3.01 -19.33
N PRO A 473 -10.37 3.22 -19.52
CA PRO A 473 -10.88 4.45 -20.12
C PRO A 473 -10.55 5.73 -19.36
N LEU A 474 -10.12 5.63 -18.10
CA LEU A 474 -9.81 6.76 -17.21
C LEU A 474 -8.34 7.19 -17.21
N GLU A 475 -7.44 6.40 -17.81
CA GLU A 475 -6.00 6.74 -17.88
C GLU A 475 -5.75 7.86 -18.90
N ASN A 476 -4.67 8.63 -18.68
CA ASN A 476 -4.17 9.61 -19.63
C ASN A 476 -2.74 9.21 -20.09
N ASP A 477 -2.27 9.81 -21.18
CA ASP A 477 -0.87 9.76 -21.63
C ASP A 477 0.10 10.39 -20.60
N LEU A 478 1.41 10.16 -20.77
CA LEU A 478 2.43 10.67 -19.85
C LEU A 478 2.51 12.20 -19.87
N ASP A 479 2.42 12.82 -21.06
CA ASP A 479 2.48 14.27 -21.21
C ASP A 479 1.27 14.99 -20.58
N ALA A 480 0.05 14.48 -20.74
CA ALA A 480 -1.10 15.03 -20.03
C ALA A 480 -1.02 14.75 -18.53
N GLU A 481 -0.52 13.59 -18.09
CA GLU A 481 -0.29 13.34 -16.66
C GLU A 481 0.67 14.36 -16.05
N ALA A 482 1.79 14.68 -16.71
CA ALA A 482 2.74 15.69 -16.27
C ALA A 482 2.11 17.09 -16.20
N ARG A 483 1.34 17.50 -17.22
CA ARG A 483 0.60 18.77 -17.21
C ARG A 483 -0.46 18.81 -16.10
N LEU A 484 -1.26 17.75 -15.96
CA LEU A 484 -2.29 17.65 -14.94
C LEU A 484 -1.69 17.68 -13.53
N ALA A 485 -0.52 17.08 -13.33
CA ALA A 485 0.18 17.08 -12.06
C ALA A 485 0.57 18.50 -11.62
N ARG A 486 1.16 19.29 -12.54
CA ARG A 486 1.45 20.72 -12.29
C ARG A 486 0.17 21.51 -11.97
N GLU A 487 -0.91 21.30 -12.74
CA GLU A 487 -2.20 21.95 -12.47
C GLU A 487 -2.81 21.55 -11.10
N GLN A 488 -2.77 20.26 -10.72
CA GLN A 488 -3.27 19.81 -9.42
C GLN A 488 -2.42 20.37 -8.28
N TYR A 489 -1.10 20.45 -8.45
CA TYR A 489 -0.19 21.02 -7.46
C TYR A 489 -0.49 22.50 -7.23
N ALA A 490 -0.59 23.28 -8.30
CA ALA A 490 -0.98 24.69 -8.21
C ALA A 490 -2.35 24.86 -7.52
N ALA A 491 -3.32 23.99 -7.84
CA ALA A 491 -4.62 23.98 -7.17
C ALA A 491 -4.52 23.59 -5.68
N LEU A 492 -3.62 22.68 -5.31
CA LEU A 492 -3.38 22.27 -3.93
C LEU A 492 -2.76 23.41 -3.12
N ILE A 493 -1.74 24.08 -3.64
CA ILE A 493 -1.13 25.25 -3.00
C ILE A 493 -2.17 26.37 -2.84
N ALA A 494 -2.94 26.65 -3.88
CA ALA A 494 -4.00 27.66 -3.83
C ALA A 494 -5.07 27.30 -2.79
N TYR A 495 -5.39 26.00 -2.61
CA TYR A 495 -6.29 25.55 -1.57
C TYR A 495 -5.65 25.60 -0.16
N ALA A 496 -4.35 25.34 -0.04
CA ALA A 496 -3.61 25.42 1.21
C ALA A 496 -3.54 26.86 1.76
N LYS A 497 -3.41 27.85 0.88
CA LYS A 497 -3.35 29.29 1.23
C LYS A 497 -4.70 29.90 1.60
N LYS A 498 -5.83 29.24 1.32
CA LYS A 498 -7.16 29.77 1.65
C LYS A 498 -7.46 29.64 3.15
N PRO A 499 -8.13 30.64 3.78
CA PRO A 499 -8.54 30.54 5.18
C PRO A 499 -9.49 29.35 5.41
N ASP A 500 -10.49 29.17 4.54
CA ASP A 500 -11.41 28.01 4.57
C ASP A 500 -10.84 26.76 3.86
N GLY A 501 -9.54 26.79 3.59
CA GLY A 501 -8.81 25.82 2.80
C GLY A 501 -8.36 24.59 3.58
N LEU A 502 -7.09 24.24 3.43
CA LEU A 502 -6.51 23.03 4.02
C LEU A 502 -6.44 23.11 5.56
N ALA A 503 -6.13 24.27 6.12
CA ALA A 503 -6.12 24.49 7.58
C ALA A 503 -7.52 24.25 8.20
N ALA A 504 -8.57 24.90 7.67
CA ALA A 504 -9.94 24.66 8.13
C ALA A 504 -10.40 23.19 7.94
N ARG A 505 -9.86 22.48 6.93
CA ARG A 505 -10.10 21.05 6.78
C ARG A 505 -9.41 20.24 7.86
N LEU A 506 -8.15 20.54 8.19
CA LEU A 506 -7.43 19.91 9.29
C LEU A 506 -8.18 20.06 10.62
N ASP A 507 -8.69 21.25 10.94
CA ASP A 507 -9.45 21.45 12.17
C ASP A 507 -10.77 20.65 12.21
N ARG A 508 -11.39 20.44 11.06
CA ARG A 508 -12.57 19.56 10.94
C ARG A 508 -12.21 18.08 11.12
N ASP A 509 -11.01 17.69 10.74
CA ASP A 509 -10.54 16.31 10.86
C ASP A 509 -10.00 16.01 12.26
N ARG A 510 -9.31 16.96 12.91
CA ARG A 510 -8.96 16.91 14.35
C ARG A 510 -10.21 16.76 15.22
N ARG A 511 -11.26 17.53 14.96
CA ARG A 511 -12.56 17.37 15.64
C ARG A 511 -13.26 16.04 15.37
N ALA A 512 -12.95 15.39 14.24
CA ALA A 512 -13.44 14.04 13.98
C ALA A 512 -12.60 12.97 14.69
N GLU A 513 -11.33 13.24 14.95
CA GLU A 513 -10.39 12.41 15.72
C GLU A 513 -10.72 12.40 17.22
N MET A 514 -11.39 13.44 17.72
CA MET A 514 -11.92 13.52 19.09
C MET A 514 -13.15 12.64 19.35
N VAL A 515 -13.92 12.31 18.31
CA VAL A 515 -15.14 11.50 18.40
C VAL A 515 -14.93 10.19 19.17
N PRO A 516 -13.86 9.40 18.93
CA PRO A 516 -13.62 8.19 19.70
C PRO A 516 -13.30 8.39 21.19
N LEU A 517 -12.88 9.59 21.58
CA LEU A 517 -12.51 9.94 22.94
C LEU A 517 -13.74 10.41 23.74
N GLU A 518 -14.61 11.19 23.10
CA GLU A 518 -15.83 11.74 23.72
C GLU A 518 -17.01 10.75 23.75
N HIS A 519 -16.94 9.66 22.96
CA HIS A 519 -18.06 8.75 22.80
C HIS A 519 -17.70 7.29 23.05
N GLY A 520 -18.54 6.63 23.85
CA GLY A 520 -18.48 5.18 24.07
C GLY A 520 -18.71 4.36 22.80
N GLY A 521 -18.34 3.07 22.83
CA GLY A 521 -18.39 2.15 21.67
C GLY A 521 -19.73 2.17 20.91
N ALA A 522 -20.86 2.08 21.61
CA ALA A 522 -22.19 2.06 21.00
C ALA A 522 -22.53 3.37 20.26
N ALA A 523 -22.22 4.52 20.86
CA ALA A 523 -22.43 5.83 20.24
C ALA A 523 -21.57 5.99 18.98
N ARG A 524 -20.32 5.53 19.00
CA ARG A 524 -19.43 5.55 17.82
C ARG A 524 -20.00 4.75 16.65
N VAL A 525 -20.57 3.57 16.92
CA VAL A 525 -21.22 2.75 15.89
C VAL A 525 -22.40 3.50 15.27
N LEU A 526 -23.26 4.10 16.09
CA LEU A 526 -24.41 4.88 15.61
C LEU A 526 -23.97 6.07 14.75
N LEU A 527 -23.01 6.87 15.22
CA LEU A 527 -22.48 8.02 14.49
C LEU A 527 -21.85 7.61 13.14
N ARG A 528 -21.12 6.50 13.11
CA ARG A 528 -20.59 5.91 11.87
C ARG A 528 -21.72 5.49 10.94
N SER A 529 -22.75 4.80 11.44
CA SER A 529 -23.93 4.42 10.65
C SER A 529 -24.68 5.64 10.10
N ALA A 530 -24.82 6.72 10.88
CA ALA A 530 -25.46 7.96 10.42
C ALA A 530 -24.68 8.63 9.28
N ASN A 531 -23.35 8.69 9.39
CA ASN A 531 -22.48 9.17 8.31
C ASN A 531 -22.71 8.37 7.02
N ILE A 532 -22.73 7.05 7.15
CA ILE A 532 -22.99 6.13 6.04
C ILE A 532 -24.38 6.34 5.43
N LEU A 533 -25.45 6.34 6.23
CA LEU A 533 -26.84 6.49 5.76
C LEU A 533 -27.08 7.84 5.08
N SER A 534 -26.32 8.86 5.47
CA SER A 534 -26.33 10.18 4.84
C SER A 534 -25.48 10.28 3.57
N PHE A 535 -24.90 9.18 3.10
CA PHE A 535 -23.95 9.14 1.97
C PHE A 535 -22.74 10.06 2.16
N GLY A 536 -22.20 10.14 3.38
CA GLY A 536 -21.06 11.00 3.68
C GLY A 536 -21.41 12.47 3.91
N ARG A 537 -22.70 12.86 3.85
CA ARG A 537 -23.12 14.25 4.11
C ARG A 537 -23.01 14.61 5.58
N TYR A 538 -23.30 13.68 6.47
CA TYR A 538 -23.12 13.81 7.90
C TYR A 538 -21.74 13.27 8.30
N LYS A 539 -20.87 14.12 8.86
CA LYS A 539 -19.67 13.67 9.57
C LYS A 539 -19.77 14.26 10.97
N HIS A 540 -19.90 13.40 11.98
CA HIS A 540 -19.90 13.86 13.35
C HIS A 540 -18.53 14.49 13.68
N ARG A 541 -18.57 15.60 14.41
CA ARG A 541 -17.42 16.39 14.79
C ARG A 541 -17.70 17.01 16.13
N GLU A 542 -16.73 16.94 17.01
CA GLU A 542 -16.84 17.57 18.31
C GLU A 542 -16.85 19.09 18.18
N LYS A 543 -17.51 19.76 19.12
CA LYS A 543 -17.65 21.23 19.13
C LYS A 543 -16.65 21.92 20.09
N ALA A 544 -15.70 21.19 20.64
CA ALA A 544 -14.70 21.72 21.55
C ALA A 544 -13.87 22.86 20.91
N ALA A 545 -13.38 23.76 21.75
CA ALA A 545 -12.50 24.86 21.34
C ALA A 545 -11.21 24.29 20.71
N PRO A 546 -10.62 24.95 19.69
CA PRO A 546 -9.45 24.44 18.99
C PRO A 546 -8.26 24.12 19.91
N GLU A 547 -8.04 24.91 20.95
CA GLU A 547 -6.94 24.72 21.92
C GLU A 547 -7.11 23.44 22.74
N ILE A 548 -8.33 23.17 23.23
CA ILE A 548 -8.66 21.94 23.96
C ILE A 548 -8.45 20.73 23.05
N VAL A 549 -8.94 20.81 21.80
CA VAL A 549 -8.74 19.75 20.80
C VAL A 549 -7.26 19.50 20.58
N ARG A 550 -6.42 20.53 20.48
CA ARG A 550 -4.97 20.36 20.29
C ARG A 550 -4.31 19.66 21.47
N GLN A 551 -4.57 20.12 22.69
CA GLN A 551 -3.98 19.53 23.89
C GLN A 551 -4.39 18.07 24.08
N THR A 552 -5.68 17.76 23.93
CA THR A 552 -6.14 16.38 24.05
C THR A 552 -5.57 15.49 22.95
N LEU A 553 -5.47 15.99 21.71
CA LEU A 553 -4.88 15.22 20.61
C LEU A 553 -3.36 15.03 20.77
N ASP A 554 -2.63 16.02 21.31
CA ASP A 554 -1.20 15.87 21.60
C ASP A 554 -0.97 14.67 22.52
N ASP A 555 -1.62 14.67 23.68
CA ASP A 555 -1.52 13.59 24.64
C ASP A 555 -1.90 12.22 24.05
N GLU A 556 -3.03 12.16 23.32
CA GLU A 556 -3.52 10.89 22.78
C GLU A 556 -2.62 10.33 21.68
N ARG A 557 -2.07 11.18 20.83
CA ARG A 557 -1.16 10.75 19.77
C ARG A 557 0.17 10.29 20.34
N ARG A 558 0.73 11.01 21.33
CA ARG A 558 1.94 10.59 22.04
C ARG A 558 1.72 9.28 22.79
N LEU A 559 0.56 9.12 23.44
CA LEU A 559 0.20 7.88 24.10
C LEU A 559 0.09 6.72 23.09
N ALA A 560 -0.50 6.96 21.92
CA ALA A 560 -0.57 5.97 20.85
C ALA A 560 0.83 5.60 20.31
N PHE A 561 1.72 6.59 20.15
CA PHE A 561 3.11 6.39 19.76
C PHE A 561 3.85 5.48 20.75
N HIS A 562 3.85 5.81 22.05
CA HIS A 562 4.52 4.99 23.06
C HIS A 562 3.88 3.60 23.22
N LYS A 563 2.55 3.48 23.13
CA LYS A 563 1.86 2.18 23.12
C LYS A 563 2.31 1.32 21.94
N ARG A 564 2.46 1.89 20.75
CA ARG A 564 2.92 1.17 19.56
C ARG A 564 4.37 0.74 19.71
N PHE A 565 5.25 1.65 20.11
CA PHE A 565 6.66 1.35 20.35
C PHE A 565 6.84 0.18 21.32
N LEU A 566 6.16 0.21 22.48
CA LEU A 566 6.24 -0.89 23.45
C LEU A 566 5.68 -2.20 22.88
N GLN A 567 4.68 -2.16 21.99
CA GLN A 567 4.18 -3.37 21.33
C GLN A 567 5.20 -3.97 20.37
N GLU A 568 5.97 -3.14 19.66
CA GLU A 568 7.07 -3.58 18.80
C GLU A 568 8.19 -4.20 19.64
N VAL A 569 8.56 -3.56 20.75
CA VAL A 569 9.52 -4.09 21.74
C VAL A 569 9.05 -5.46 22.25
N ALA A 570 7.81 -5.57 22.70
CA ALA A 570 7.26 -6.82 23.22
C ALA A 570 7.14 -7.93 22.15
N LYS A 571 7.13 -7.59 20.85
CA LYS A 571 7.15 -8.57 19.76
C LYS A 571 8.55 -9.10 19.48
N SER A 572 9.59 -8.34 19.80
CA SER A 572 10.99 -8.75 19.57
C SER A 572 11.42 -9.92 20.48
N SER A 573 12.42 -10.69 20.03
CA SER A 573 12.93 -11.94 20.64
C SER A 573 13.81 -11.70 21.88
N PRO A 574 14.33 -12.75 22.54
CA PRO A 574 13.92 -13.13 23.89
C PRO A 574 14.31 -12.16 25.02
N LEU A 575 15.31 -11.28 24.83
CA LEU A 575 15.76 -10.30 25.84
C LEU A 575 15.70 -8.88 25.27
N VAL A 576 14.89 -8.01 25.89
CA VAL A 576 14.63 -6.65 25.43
C VAL A 576 15.91 -5.81 25.39
N GLU A 577 16.73 -5.90 26.45
CA GLU A 577 18.00 -5.17 26.59
C GLU A 577 19.06 -5.51 25.54
N VAL A 578 18.90 -6.62 24.79
CA VAL A 578 19.84 -7.01 23.74
C VAL A 578 19.49 -6.37 22.40
N VAL A 579 18.20 -6.19 22.12
CA VAL A 579 17.70 -5.75 20.81
C VAL A 579 17.40 -4.26 20.79
N TRP A 580 17.02 -3.70 21.94
CA TRP A 580 16.53 -2.32 22.04
C TRP A 580 17.35 -1.49 23.03
N ASN A 581 17.38 -0.19 22.78
CA ASN A 581 17.86 0.77 23.76
C ASN A 581 16.90 0.81 24.96
N ILE A 582 17.38 0.40 26.13
CA ILE A 582 16.56 0.28 27.34
C ILE A 582 16.02 1.63 27.81
N GLU A 583 16.72 2.74 27.57
CA GLU A 583 16.24 4.07 27.97
C GLU A 583 14.98 4.49 27.22
N ASP A 584 14.87 4.14 25.94
CA ASP A 584 13.67 4.43 25.14
C ASP A 584 12.47 3.59 25.60
N VAL A 585 12.72 2.35 26.02
CA VAL A 585 11.73 1.47 26.64
C VAL A 585 11.26 2.04 27.97
N ARG A 586 12.18 2.48 28.84
CA ARG A 586 11.85 3.10 30.13
C ARG A 586 11.08 4.39 29.95
N ARG A 587 11.50 5.27 29.03
CA ARG A 587 10.79 6.52 28.68
C ARG A 587 9.35 6.24 28.26
N SER A 588 9.15 5.26 27.39
CA SER A 588 7.83 4.90 26.90
C SER A 588 6.96 4.24 27.98
N LEU A 589 7.53 3.39 28.85
CA LEU A 589 6.82 2.82 29.99
C LEU A 589 6.37 3.90 30.98
N ARG A 590 7.24 4.87 31.30
CA ARG A 590 6.91 6.01 32.18
C ARG A 590 5.76 6.83 31.59
N PHE A 591 5.82 7.17 30.31
CA PHE A 591 4.75 7.93 29.64
C PHE A 591 3.40 7.20 29.70
N VAL A 592 3.38 5.89 29.39
CA VAL A 592 2.15 5.09 29.46
C VAL A 592 1.65 4.95 30.91
N ALA A 593 2.55 4.84 31.88
CA ALA A 593 2.22 4.77 33.30
C ALA A 593 1.59 6.09 33.79
N GLU A 594 2.15 7.24 33.39
CA GLU A 594 1.60 8.57 33.69
C GLU A 594 0.20 8.77 33.09
N ALA A 595 -0.03 8.26 31.87
CA ALA A 595 -1.35 8.28 31.26
C ALA A 595 -2.39 7.35 31.94
N GLY A 596 -1.92 6.38 32.75
CA GLY A 596 -2.69 5.59 33.72
C GLY A 596 -4.07 5.10 33.26
N GLU A 597 -5.10 5.86 33.61
CA GLU A 597 -6.51 5.54 33.32
C GLU A 597 -6.85 5.44 31.83
N ARG A 598 -6.04 6.10 30.98
CA ARG A 598 -6.16 6.05 29.51
C ARG A 598 -5.44 4.84 28.90
N GLY A 599 -4.77 4.03 29.72
CA GLY A 599 -4.19 2.76 29.34
C GLY A 599 -5.26 1.70 29.07
N ASP A 600 -5.15 1.00 27.94
CA ASP A 600 -6.07 -0.06 27.57
C ASP A 600 -5.55 -1.45 27.97
N ALA A 601 -6.37 -2.48 27.79
CA ALA A 601 -6.00 -3.86 28.10
C ALA A 601 -4.78 -4.34 27.31
N ARG A 602 -4.54 -3.75 26.12
CA ARG A 602 -3.41 -4.08 25.27
C ARG A 602 -2.10 -3.52 25.84
N ALA A 603 -2.08 -2.25 26.26
CA ALA A 603 -0.93 -1.67 26.95
C ALA A 603 -0.53 -2.51 28.17
N ALA A 604 -1.51 -2.96 28.96
CA ALA A 604 -1.27 -3.84 30.10
C ALA A 604 -0.61 -5.18 29.68
N ARG A 605 -1.13 -5.86 28.66
CA ARG A 605 -0.52 -7.10 28.14
C ARG A 605 0.90 -6.89 27.65
N THR A 606 1.14 -5.76 26.98
CA THR A 606 2.46 -5.37 26.49
C THR A 606 3.45 -5.17 27.64
N ALA A 607 3.09 -4.39 28.66
CA ALA A 607 3.95 -4.17 29.83
C ALA A 607 4.25 -5.49 30.56
N ALA A 608 3.25 -6.37 30.73
CA ALA A 608 3.44 -7.68 31.33
C ALA A 608 4.37 -8.59 30.50
N LYS A 609 4.31 -8.49 29.16
CA LYS A 609 5.20 -9.24 28.28
C LYS A 609 6.64 -8.72 28.34
N ILE A 610 6.83 -7.41 28.33
CA ILE A 610 8.15 -6.78 28.49
C ILE A 610 8.77 -7.17 29.84
N PHE A 611 8.00 -7.17 30.92
CA PHE A 611 8.45 -7.64 32.24
C PHE A 611 9.04 -9.06 32.17
N ALA A 612 8.39 -9.97 31.45
CA ALA A 612 8.85 -11.34 31.28
C ALA A 612 10.08 -11.47 30.37
N GLN A 613 10.33 -10.49 29.49
CA GLN A 613 11.40 -10.49 28.49
C GLN A 613 12.60 -9.62 28.89
N THR A 614 12.63 -9.04 30.08
CA THR A 614 13.77 -8.23 30.54
C THR A 614 14.33 -8.74 31.86
N LYS A 615 15.64 -8.62 32.03
CA LYS A 615 16.33 -8.86 33.32
C LYS A 615 16.68 -7.56 34.05
N ASP A 616 16.45 -6.42 33.43
CA ASP A 616 16.77 -5.13 34.03
C ASP A 616 15.81 -4.79 35.19
N PRO A 617 16.31 -4.61 36.43
CA PRO A 617 15.47 -4.44 37.61
C PRO A 617 14.67 -3.13 37.58
N GLU A 618 15.22 -2.04 37.01
CA GLU A 618 14.52 -0.76 36.91
C GLU A 618 13.33 -0.86 35.93
N THR A 619 13.55 -1.47 34.76
CA THR A 619 12.49 -1.69 33.77
C THR A 619 11.40 -2.62 34.31
N ARG A 620 11.78 -3.66 35.08
CA ARG A 620 10.81 -4.52 35.78
C ARG A 620 9.94 -3.75 36.76
N ARG A 621 10.53 -2.85 37.56
CA ARG A 621 9.80 -1.95 38.47
C ARG A 621 8.85 -1.02 37.71
N LEU A 622 9.31 -0.43 36.61
CA LEU A 622 8.47 0.44 35.75
C LEU A 622 7.30 -0.32 35.11
N CYS A 623 7.49 -1.57 34.68
CA CYS A 623 6.40 -2.41 34.20
C CYS A 623 5.35 -2.67 35.30
N ILE A 624 5.79 -2.92 36.54
CA ILE A 624 4.89 -3.10 37.69
C ILE A 624 4.12 -1.81 38.00
N ASP A 625 4.78 -0.65 38.05
CA ASP A 625 4.12 0.65 38.25
C ASP A 625 3.13 0.96 37.12
N CYS A 626 3.53 0.72 35.87
CA CYS A 626 2.67 0.86 34.70
C CYS A 626 1.40 0.01 34.83
N LEU A 627 1.52 -1.29 35.17
CA LEU A 627 0.35 -2.16 35.40
C LEU A 627 -0.50 -1.71 36.60
N TYR A 628 0.11 -1.08 37.61
CA TYR A 628 -0.63 -0.55 38.75
C TYR A 628 -1.46 0.69 38.38
N ARG A 629 -0.90 1.59 37.58
CA ARG A 629 -1.57 2.82 37.15
C ARG A 629 -2.63 2.59 36.08
N ILE A 630 -2.46 1.58 35.24
CA ILE A 630 -3.49 1.18 34.28
C ILE A 630 -4.71 0.61 35.03
N ASN A 631 -5.82 1.35 35.02
CA ASN A 631 -7.05 0.99 35.72
C ASN A 631 -7.95 0.04 34.90
N ASN A 632 -7.48 -1.19 34.68
CA ASN A 632 -8.28 -2.23 34.05
C ASN A 632 -8.02 -3.62 34.65
N GLU A 633 -9.01 -4.51 34.48
CA GLU A 633 -8.96 -5.88 35.03
C GLU A 633 -7.72 -6.63 34.52
N THR A 634 -7.39 -6.49 33.23
CA THR A 634 -6.25 -7.18 32.61
C THR A 634 -4.91 -6.83 33.27
N ALA A 635 -4.71 -5.58 33.68
CA ALA A 635 -3.50 -5.12 34.35
C ALA A 635 -3.39 -5.70 35.76
N LYS A 636 -4.51 -5.79 36.48
CA LYS A 636 -4.58 -6.39 37.82
C LYS A 636 -4.37 -7.89 37.77
N SER A 637 -4.98 -8.59 36.81
CA SER A 637 -4.70 -10.01 36.58
C SER A 637 -3.22 -10.26 36.24
N ALA A 638 -2.60 -9.37 35.47
CA ALA A 638 -1.17 -9.47 35.13
C ALA A 638 -0.27 -9.24 36.36
N LEU A 639 -0.56 -8.24 37.19
CA LEU A 639 0.15 -8.03 38.47
C LEU A 639 0.04 -9.24 39.39
N LEU A 640 -1.17 -9.80 39.54
CA LEU A 640 -1.39 -10.99 40.34
C LEU A 640 -0.61 -12.20 39.80
N ARG A 641 -0.52 -12.33 38.46
CA ARG A 641 0.30 -13.38 37.82
C ARG A 641 1.78 -13.20 38.11
N ILE A 642 2.30 -11.98 38.03
CA ILE A 642 3.69 -11.66 38.36
C ILE A 642 3.98 -12.01 39.82
N TYR A 643 3.12 -11.58 40.76
CA TYR A 643 3.29 -11.88 42.18
C TYR A 643 3.37 -13.40 42.46
N LYS A 644 2.57 -14.20 41.76
CA LYS A 644 2.53 -15.67 41.90
C LYS A 644 3.75 -16.39 41.30
N GLN A 645 4.66 -15.70 40.61
CA GLN A 645 5.85 -16.34 40.03
C GLN A 645 6.84 -16.76 41.13
N PRO A 646 7.29 -18.04 41.14
CA PRO A 646 8.18 -18.54 42.19
C PRO A 646 9.56 -17.86 42.15
N GLU A 647 10.06 -17.57 40.95
CA GLU A 647 11.39 -17.00 40.68
C GLU A 647 11.43 -15.45 40.80
N LEU A 648 10.36 -14.82 41.28
CA LEU A 648 10.33 -13.36 41.44
C LEU A 648 11.24 -12.91 42.60
N GLU A 649 12.10 -11.93 42.33
CA GLU A 649 12.95 -11.28 43.33
C GLU A 649 12.12 -10.75 44.51
N GLN A 650 12.65 -10.88 45.73
CA GLN A 650 11.93 -10.56 46.96
C GLN A 650 11.43 -9.09 47.00
N ASP A 651 12.26 -8.15 46.57
CA ASP A 651 11.91 -6.72 46.51
C ASP A 651 10.70 -6.46 45.58
N LEU A 652 10.70 -7.08 44.39
CA LEU A 652 9.60 -6.96 43.44
C LEU A 652 8.33 -7.65 43.94
N ARG A 653 8.46 -8.77 44.66
CA ARG A 653 7.34 -9.46 45.31
C ARG A 653 6.70 -8.60 46.40
N GLN A 654 7.51 -7.91 47.21
CA GLN A 654 7.02 -6.97 48.23
C GLN A 654 6.31 -5.77 47.59
N LEU A 655 6.92 -5.16 46.56
CA LEU A 655 6.33 -4.04 45.82
C LEU A 655 4.98 -4.43 45.19
N THR A 656 4.91 -5.56 44.50
CA THR A 656 3.67 -6.04 43.88
C THR A 656 2.59 -6.37 44.90
N ALA A 657 2.94 -6.95 46.05
CA ALA A 657 2.01 -7.16 47.16
C ALA A 657 1.42 -5.83 47.64
N GLN A 658 2.26 -4.84 47.92
CA GLN A 658 1.81 -3.53 48.37
C GLN A 658 0.85 -2.88 47.36
N LEU A 659 1.23 -2.84 46.09
CA LEU A 659 0.39 -2.26 45.03
C LEU A 659 -0.93 -3.02 44.83
N LEU A 660 -0.97 -4.33 45.05
CA LEU A 660 -2.21 -5.10 45.01
C LEU A 660 -3.13 -4.78 46.21
N ARG A 661 -2.58 -4.56 47.41
CA ARG A 661 -3.36 -4.06 48.57
C ARG A 661 -3.93 -2.68 48.29
N ASP A 662 -3.10 -1.78 47.76
CA ASP A 662 -3.50 -0.41 47.48
C ASP A 662 -4.56 -0.38 46.37
N ALA A 663 -4.46 -1.24 45.35
CA ALA A 663 -5.48 -1.37 44.32
C ALA A 663 -6.86 -1.80 44.86
N LEU A 664 -6.90 -2.66 45.89
CA LEU A 664 -8.15 -3.03 46.58
C LEU A 664 -8.71 -1.88 47.42
N ARG A 665 -7.84 -1.09 48.06
CA ARG A 665 -8.24 0.07 48.87
C ARG A 665 -8.77 1.22 48.01
N GLU A 666 -8.17 1.42 46.84
CA GLU A 666 -8.52 2.49 45.88
C GLU A 666 -9.70 2.13 44.95
N ASP A 667 -10.40 1.01 45.19
CA ASP A 667 -11.51 0.51 44.37
C ASP A 667 -11.20 0.47 42.86
N LYS A 668 -9.99 0.00 42.52
CA LYS A 668 -9.60 -0.15 41.11
C LYS A 668 -10.40 -1.26 40.45
N ARG A 669 -10.54 -1.17 39.11
CA ARG A 669 -11.23 -2.19 38.32
C ARG A 669 -10.49 -3.53 38.38
N ILE A 670 -10.98 -4.42 39.23
CA ILE A 670 -10.42 -5.76 39.47
C ILE A 670 -11.53 -6.78 39.20
N ALA A 671 -11.19 -7.86 38.49
CA ALA A 671 -12.14 -8.96 38.27
C ALA A 671 -12.53 -9.58 39.64
N PRO A 672 -13.80 -9.93 39.88
CA PRO A 672 -14.24 -10.43 41.20
C PRO A 672 -13.45 -11.66 41.70
N GLU A 673 -13.00 -12.51 40.78
CA GLU A 673 -12.17 -13.68 41.10
C GLU A 673 -10.75 -13.28 41.52
N ASP A 674 -10.16 -12.29 40.83
CA ASP A 674 -8.84 -11.77 41.17
C ASP A 674 -8.87 -11.02 42.50
N ALA A 675 -9.94 -10.28 42.80
CA ALA A 675 -10.10 -9.60 44.09
C ALA A 675 -10.07 -10.60 45.25
N LYS A 676 -10.80 -11.73 45.14
CA LYS A 676 -10.76 -12.83 46.11
C LYS A 676 -9.35 -13.41 46.25
N ALA A 677 -8.68 -13.64 45.13
CA ALA A 677 -7.32 -14.18 45.13
C ALA A 677 -6.32 -13.21 45.77
N ILE A 678 -6.44 -11.89 45.54
CA ILE A 678 -5.59 -10.88 46.17
C ILE A 678 -5.84 -10.86 47.68
N ILE A 679 -7.10 -10.89 48.14
CA ILE A 679 -7.43 -10.94 49.58
C ILE A 679 -6.83 -12.19 50.24
N SER A 680 -6.91 -13.36 49.60
CA SER A 680 -6.36 -14.59 50.18
C SER A 680 -4.83 -14.61 50.28
N VAL A 681 -4.15 -13.83 49.44
CA VAL A 681 -2.70 -13.89 49.27
C VAL A 681 -2.00 -12.72 49.96
N VAL A 682 -2.69 -11.58 50.07
CA VAL A 682 -2.13 -10.30 50.52
C VAL A 682 -2.96 -9.65 51.65
N GLY A 683 -4.09 -10.26 52.04
CA GLY A 683 -4.95 -9.80 53.14
C GLY A 683 -4.49 -10.18 54.55
N GLN A 684 -3.28 -10.73 54.68
CA GLN A 684 -2.48 -10.74 55.91
C GLN A 684 -1.42 -9.64 55.82
#